data_AF-A0A2D9Z279-F1
#
_entry.id   AF-A0A2D9Z279-F1
#
_cell.length_a   1.000
_cell.length_b   1.000
_cell.length_c   1.000
_cell.angle_alpha   90.00
_cell.angle_beta   90.00
_cell.angle_gamma   90.00
#
_symmetry.space_group_name_H-M   'P 1'
#
loop_
_entity.id
_entity.type
_entity.pdbx_description
1 polymer ?
#
loop_
_entity_poly.entity_id
_entity_poly.type
_entity_poly.pdbx_seq_one_letter_code
_entity_poly.pdbx_strand_id
1 'polypeptide(L)'
;MQPVPLSPRLTSKILVTKKLTFLLLLSSLGWISSAAAQDELLEREEKALQAAVEKASPSVVQLELVGGLESQEIGPISGLAVSSDGYVLTSSTMVRDSLTSILATTPSGKRAAAKIIAHDHSRNLTLLKVNTDESYPILPFVPREEITVGQWAIALGKTFSRNISNQSVGIISASNRIWGKAIQTDAKISPANYGGPLIDIHGRVFGVLTPLTPHPQGGQSDGTEWYDSGIGFAVPLADLEPHLEKLKAGENLHPGRIGVSLTSGNVYDLPAEIIAVQPKSPAHDAGLKKGDTLIEMAGKPIARQSELRHILGAHYAGDTISLKYQRDGTVAMTELTLAETLEPYEHPFLGILPDRNHREAGVLVRYVYPNSPAATVAIKPGDLITSLNQTDVADHNQLRVELANFEPSAVITITFFRDGQEMNTELTLSPLPLDTPSIDGHSPPSIAAPANNLATGTVQIKLPEEANDCHAIIPDNYRSDVAHGLIVWLHAPGDVNDEVLVEQWKKLAAKHHLIVLAPKAEDENRWQPTEIEFIRKTMDNVINTYNIDRNRIVAIGRQAGGAMALILGFSYRDLVRGIIPIDAPFPLRAGIAPNDPAERVAFHAILVKGSPVSAAVANAVKALKDAKYPVSEQELEAPGKLTDSLRESLAQWIDSLDRI
;
A
#
# COMPACT_ATOMS: atom_id res chain seq x y z
N MET A 1 -55.51 -98.60 12.29
CA MET A 1 -55.09 -98.48 13.70
C MET A 1 -53.63 -98.86 13.80
N GLN A 2 -52.74 -97.91 14.05
CA GLN A 2 -51.45 -98.00 14.77
C GLN A 2 -50.56 -96.77 14.47
N PRO A 3 -49.64 -96.41 15.38
CA PRO A 3 -49.29 -95.02 15.67
C PRO A 3 -48.07 -94.49 14.90
N VAL A 4 -48.01 -93.16 14.81
CA VAL A 4 -46.80 -92.39 14.45
C VAL A 4 -45.85 -92.35 15.64
N PRO A 5 -44.55 -92.67 15.49
CA PRO A 5 -43.54 -92.32 16.48
C PRO A 5 -42.75 -91.07 16.08
N LEU A 6 -42.49 -90.23 17.09
CA LEU A 6 -41.59 -89.08 17.10
C LEU A 6 -40.13 -89.48 16.79
N SER A 7 -39.37 -88.56 16.19
CA SER A 7 -37.89 -88.57 16.17
C SER A 7 -37.31 -87.19 16.53
N PRO A 8 -36.07 -87.10 17.05
CA PRO A 8 -35.67 -86.08 18.02
C PRO A 8 -34.95 -84.86 17.42
N ARG A 9 -35.07 -83.73 18.14
CA ARG A 9 -34.25 -82.52 18.01
C ARG A 9 -32.86 -82.70 18.64
N LEU A 10 -31.93 -81.85 18.17
CA LEU A 10 -30.75 -81.24 18.83
C LEU A 10 -29.38 -81.63 18.26
N THR A 11 -28.90 -80.88 17.26
CA THR A 11 -27.46 -80.59 17.01
C THR A 11 -27.32 -79.52 15.89
N SER A 12 -27.54 -78.23 16.19
CA SER A 12 -27.09 -77.16 15.25
C SER A 12 -26.94 -75.75 15.85
N LYS A 13 -27.43 -75.48 17.06
CA LYS A 13 -27.39 -74.12 17.65
C LYS A 13 -26.06 -73.71 18.30
N ILE A 14 -25.06 -74.59 18.43
CA ILE A 14 -23.81 -74.28 19.16
C ILE A 14 -22.68 -73.77 18.24
N LEU A 15 -22.70 -74.11 16.95
CA LEU A 15 -21.60 -73.79 16.02
C LEU A 15 -21.72 -72.39 15.39
N VAL A 16 -22.94 -71.90 15.18
CA VAL A 16 -23.20 -70.56 14.61
C VAL A 16 -22.90 -69.45 15.61
N THR A 17 -23.25 -69.66 16.88
CA THR A 17 -22.97 -68.69 17.96
C THR A 17 -21.46 -68.55 18.18
N LYS A 18 -20.68 -69.64 18.16
CA LYS A 18 -19.21 -69.57 18.31
C LYS A 18 -18.52 -68.80 17.17
N LYS A 19 -18.98 -68.94 15.91
CA LYS A 19 -18.41 -68.17 14.77
C LYS A 19 -18.79 -66.69 14.83
N LEU A 20 -20.01 -66.35 15.25
CA LEU A 20 -20.44 -64.95 15.39
C LEU A 20 -19.74 -64.25 16.56
N THR A 21 -19.55 -64.94 17.69
CA THR A 21 -18.77 -64.42 18.83
C THR A 21 -17.28 -64.27 18.48
N PHE A 22 -16.70 -65.16 17.68
CA PHE A 22 -15.32 -65.06 17.21
C PHE A 22 -15.12 -63.91 16.20
N LEU A 23 -16.09 -63.66 15.31
CA LEU A 23 -16.07 -62.53 14.38
C LEU A 23 -16.25 -61.18 15.11
N LEU A 24 -17.14 -61.12 16.10
CA LEU A 24 -17.34 -59.95 16.97
C LEU A 24 -16.11 -59.67 17.85
N LEU A 25 -15.43 -60.71 18.35
CA LEU A 25 -14.14 -60.58 19.04
C LEU A 25 -13.04 -60.09 18.08
N LEU A 26 -12.94 -60.62 16.87
CA LEU A 26 -11.95 -60.16 15.88
C LEU A 26 -12.18 -58.71 15.46
N SER A 27 -13.45 -58.28 15.31
CA SER A 27 -13.76 -56.87 15.06
C SER A 27 -13.47 -55.98 16.26
N SER A 28 -13.75 -56.43 17.50
CA SER A 28 -13.44 -55.63 18.70
C SER A 28 -11.93 -55.56 18.96
N LEU A 29 -11.16 -56.63 18.70
CA LEU A 29 -9.69 -56.63 18.76
C LEU A 29 -9.05 -55.73 17.69
N GLY A 30 -9.63 -55.66 16.48
CA GLY A 30 -9.19 -54.73 15.43
C GLY A 30 -9.47 -53.26 15.78
N TRP A 31 -10.60 -52.98 16.43
CA TRP A 31 -10.95 -51.63 16.89
C TRP A 31 -10.11 -51.19 18.10
N ILE A 32 -9.84 -52.08 19.05
CA ILE A 32 -8.97 -51.81 20.20
C ILE A 32 -7.52 -51.58 19.75
N SER A 33 -7.02 -52.34 18.78
CA SER A 33 -5.66 -52.13 18.23
C SER A 33 -5.55 -50.83 17.45
N SER A 34 -6.60 -50.42 16.72
CA SER A 34 -6.64 -49.15 16.01
C SER A 34 -6.70 -47.94 16.96
N ALA A 35 -7.43 -48.04 18.07
CA ALA A 35 -7.50 -46.98 19.08
C ALA A 35 -6.17 -46.81 19.81
N ALA A 36 -5.54 -47.91 20.25
CA ALA A 36 -4.24 -47.87 20.91
C ALA A 36 -3.12 -47.33 20.00
N ALA A 37 -3.13 -47.68 18.71
CA ALA A 37 -2.17 -47.13 17.74
C ALA A 37 -2.39 -45.63 17.48
N GLN A 38 -3.64 -45.16 17.54
CA GLN A 38 -3.97 -43.75 17.40
C GLN A 38 -3.56 -42.95 18.64
N ASP A 39 -3.76 -43.48 19.84
CA ASP A 39 -3.28 -42.88 21.09
C ASP A 39 -1.75 -42.78 21.12
N GLU A 40 -1.05 -43.83 20.67
CA GLU A 40 0.42 -43.83 20.57
C GLU A 40 0.93 -42.78 19.57
N LEU A 41 0.22 -42.57 18.45
CA LEU A 41 0.58 -41.54 17.47
C LEU A 41 0.44 -40.14 18.06
N LEU A 42 -0.67 -39.85 18.74
CA LEU A 42 -0.91 -38.56 19.39
C LEU A 42 0.12 -38.28 20.49
N GLU A 43 0.49 -39.29 21.27
CA GLU A 43 1.53 -39.15 22.29
C GLU A 43 2.91 -38.87 21.68
N ARG A 44 3.24 -39.53 20.55
CA ARG A 44 4.48 -39.26 19.81
C ARG A 44 4.50 -37.87 19.21
N GLU A 45 3.37 -37.39 18.71
CA GLU A 45 3.21 -36.03 18.20
C GLU A 45 3.44 -35.00 19.32
N GLU A 46 2.77 -35.17 20.46
CA GLU A 46 2.96 -34.30 21.63
C GLU A 46 4.43 -34.26 22.07
N LYS A 47 5.08 -35.43 22.17
CA LYS A 47 6.50 -35.53 22.54
C LYS A 47 7.42 -34.86 21.53
N ALA A 48 7.13 -34.97 20.23
CA ALA A 48 7.90 -34.30 19.19
C ALA A 48 7.80 -32.78 19.31
N LEU A 49 6.59 -32.26 19.54
CA LEU A 49 6.35 -30.83 19.76
C LEU A 49 7.09 -30.33 21.02
N GLN A 50 7.00 -31.06 22.13
CA GLN A 50 7.70 -30.73 23.38
C GLN A 50 9.22 -30.71 23.18
N ALA A 51 9.78 -31.73 22.53
CA ALA A 51 11.22 -31.81 22.25
C ALA A 51 11.71 -30.67 21.33
N ALA A 52 10.91 -30.29 20.33
CA ALA A 52 11.22 -29.16 19.46
C ALA A 52 11.28 -27.84 20.25
N VAL A 53 10.31 -27.61 21.15
CA VAL A 53 10.28 -26.43 22.01
C VAL A 53 11.46 -26.42 22.99
N GLU A 54 11.75 -27.54 23.64
CA GLU A 54 12.86 -27.66 24.59
C GLU A 54 14.20 -27.34 23.91
N LYS A 55 14.40 -27.85 22.70
CA LYS A 55 15.58 -27.54 21.87
C LYS A 55 15.66 -26.06 21.50
N ALA A 56 14.53 -25.43 21.17
CA ALA A 56 14.50 -24.07 20.65
C ALA A 56 14.53 -22.97 21.74
N SER A 57 13.90 -23.22 22.89
CA SER A 57 13.68 -22.23 23.96
C SER A 57 14.94 -21.50 24.46
N PRO A 58 16.12 -22.15 24.55
CA PRO A 58 17.37 -21.46 24.92
C PRO A 58 17.84 -20.39 23.92
N SER A 59 17.42 -20.48 22.65
CA SER A 59 17.75 -19.51 21.60
C SER A 59 16.75 -18.36 21.53
N VAL A 60 15.63 -18.45 22.26
CA VAL A 60 14.62 -17.39 22.36
C VAL A 60 15.00 -16.45 23.51
N VAL A 61 15.21 -15.19 23.17
CA VAL A 61 15.71 -14.14 24.05
C VAL A 61 14.56 -13.24 24.48
N GLN A 62 14.45 -12.96 25.78
CA GLN A 62 13.55 -11.91 26.26
C GLN A 62 14.29 -10.57 26.20
N LEU A 63 13.65 -9.56 25.62
CA LEU A 63 14.15 -8.21 25.51
C LEU A 63 13.21 -7.26 26.28
N GLU A 64 13.77 -6.48 27.20
CA GLU A 64 13.05 -5.45 27.94
C GLU A 64 13.43 -4.09 27.36
N LEU A 65 12.42 -3.32 26.95
CA LEU A 65 12.60 -2.01 26.33
C LEU A 65 12.43 -0.92 27.41
N VAL A 66 13.36 0.03 27.47
CA VAL A 66 13.32 1.12 28.45
C VAL A 66 13.30 2.46 27.70
N GLY A 67 12.29 3.29 27.96
CA GLY A 67 12.11 4.62 27.35
C GLY A 67 10.96 4.69 26.32
N GLY A 68 10.61 5.92 25.90
CA GLY A 68 9.49 6.23 25.00
C GLY A 68 8.72 7.49 25.43
N LEU A 69 8.26 8.31 24.47
CA LEU A 69 7.52 9.58 24.72
C LEU A 69 6.06 9.36 25.17
N GLU A 70 5.54 8.15 25.11
CA GLU A 70 4.22 7.80 25.65
C GLU A 70 4.40 6.95 26.91
N SER A 71 3.75 7.35 28.01
CA SER A 71 3.86 6.76 29.35
C SER A 71 3.22 5.36 29.47
N GLN A 72 3.30 4.53 28.44
CA GLN A 72 2.85 3.15 28.44
C GLN A 72 4.10 2.26 28.59
N GLU A 73 4.18 1.50 29.68
CA GLU A 73 5.21 0.47 29.83
C GLU A 73 5.09 -0.52 28.66
N ILE A 74 6.04 -0.47 27.73
CA ILE A 74 6.14 -1.49 26.69
C ILE A 74 6.62 -2.76 27.41
N GLY A 75 5.74 -3.75 27.51
CA GLY A 75 6.09 -5.04 28.09
C GLY A 75 7.26 -5.73 27.35
N PRO A 76 7.90 -6.74 27.96
CA PRO A 76 9.02 -7.44 27.32
C PRO A 76 8.62 -8.04 25.96
N ILE A 77 9.57 -8.06 25.04
CA ILE A 77 9.39 -8.60 23.68
C ILE A 77 10.29 -9.81 23.46
N SER A 78 10.10 -10.50 22.34
CA SER A 78 10.88 -11.67 21.98
C SER A 78 12.02 -11.31 21.01
N GLY A 79 13.06 -12.12 21.02
CA GLY A 79 14.14 -12.12 20.05
C GLY A 79 14.63 -13.53 19.76
N LEU A 80 15.30 -13.71 18.63
CA LEU A 80 15.93 -14.97 18.22
C LEU A 80 17.44 -14.79 18.14
N ALA A 81 18.21 -15.57 18.89
CA ALA A 81 19.65 -15.62 18.73
C ALA A 81 20.03 -16.22 17.36
N VAL A 82 20.85 -15.50 16.60
CA VAL A 82 21.31 -15.89 15.25
C VAL A 82 22.83 -16.03 15.15
N SER A 83 23.55 -15.68 16.21
CA SER A 83 24.99 -15.93 16.33
C SER A 83 25.36 -16.26 17.77
N SER A 84 26.29 -17.20 17.96
CA SER A 84 26.65 -17.71 19.29
C SER A 84 27.27 -16.64 20.18
N ASP A 85 27.87 -15.61 19.61
CA ASP A 85 28.42 -14.45 20.30
C ASP A 85 27.36 -13.40 20.66
N GLY A 86 26.06 -13.70 20.56
CA GLY A 86 24.99 -12.87 21.12
C GLY A 86 24.42 -11.82 20.16
N TYR A 87 24.42 -12.09 18.86
CA TYR A 87 23.57 -11.35 17.92
C TYR A 87 22.15 -11.93 17.92
N VAL A 88 21.16 -11.04 18.03
CA VAL A 88 19.75 -11.38 18.22
C VAL A 88 18.90 -10.59 17.23
N LEU A 89 18.07 -11.28 16.44
CA LEU A 89 17.03 -10.65 15.62
C LEU A 89 15.77 -10.40 16.45
N THR A 90 15.09 -9.31 16.18
CA THR A 90 13.74 -9.02 16.71
C THR A 90 12.91 -8.23 15.69
N SER A 91 11.62 -8.05 15.93
CA SER A 91 10.75 -7.26 15.07
C SER A 91 10.97 -5.75 15.29
N SER A 92 11.15 -4.99 14.21
CA SER A 92 11.35 -3.54 14.30
C SER A 92 10.10 -2.80 14.76
N THR A 93 8.90 -3.34 14.56
CA THR A 93 7.64 -2.72 15.06
C THR A 93 7.70 -2.45 16.57
N MET A 94 8.39 -3.31 17.31
CA MET A 94 8.53 -3.17 18.75
C MET A 94 9.72 -2.29 19.17
N VAL A 95 10.74 -2.16 18.32
CA VAL A 95 11.99 -1.44 18.63
C VAL A 95 11.97 -0.07 17.94
N ARG A 96 11.67 0.99 18.72
CA ARG A 96 11.57 2.37 18.22
C ARG A 96 12.85 3.18 18.47
N ASP A 97 13.10 4.20 17.66
CA ASP A 97 14.29 5.06 17.77
C ASP A 97 14.34 5.90 19.07
N SER A 98 13.19 6.09 19.74
CA SER A 98 13.07 6.87 20.97
C SER A 98 13.40 6.08 22.25
N LEU A 99 13.88 4.84 22.12
CA LEU A 99 14.25 4.00 23.25
C LEU A 99 15.55 4.49 23.91
N THR A 100 15.57 4.49 25.23
CA THR A 100 16.75 4.85 26.04
C THR A 100 17.72 3.68 26.15
N SER A 101 17.21 2.46 26.35
CA SER A 101 18.04 1.24 26.39
C SER A 101 17.22 -0.03 26.12
N ILE A 102 17.93 -1.09 25.75
CA ILE A 102 17.38 -2.44 25.55
C ILE A 102 18.15 -3.39 26.47
N LEU A 103 17.45 -4.18 27.29
CA LEU A 103 18.05 -5.18 28.17
C LEU A 103 17.64 -6.58 27.71
N ALA A 104 18.61 -7.42 27.38
CA ALA A 104 18.40 -8.81 27.01
C ALA A 104 18.61 -9.75 28.20
N THR A 105 17.79 -10.79 28.30
CA THR A 105 18.04 -11.92 29.20
C THR A 105 18.99 -12.92 28.52
N THR A 106 20.18 -13.08 29.09
CA THR A 106 21.22 -14.02 28.66
C THR A 106 20.84 -15.49 28.92
N PRO A 107 21.53 -16.48 28.33
CA PRO A 107 21.27 -17.90 28.58
C PRO A 107 21.30 -18.30 30.06
N SER A 108 22.16 -17.68 30.88
CA SER A 108 22.20 -17.91 32.34
C SER A 108 21.05 -17.25 33.12
N GLY A 109 20.22 -16.44 32.46
CA GLY A 109 19.11 -15.69 33.07
C GLY A 109 19.49 -14.29 33.57
N LYS A 110 20.74 -13.84 33.39
CA LYS A 110 21.17 -12.47 33.75
C LYS A 110 20.69 -11.45 32.73
N ARG A 111 20.48 -10.21 33.15
CA ARG A 111 20.23 -9.07 32.26
C ARG A 111 21.54 -8.50 31.73
N ALA A 112 21.61 -8.23 30.44
CA ALA A 112 22.72 -7.58 29.76
C ALA A 112 22.20 -6.49 28.81
N ALA A 113 22.93 -5.38 28.67
CA ALA A 113 22.56 -4.34 27.73
C ALA A 113 22.71 -4.85 26.27
N ALA A 114 21.78 -4.49 25.41
CA ALA A 114 21.85 -4.76 23.97
C ALA A 114 21.90 -3.45 23.17
N LYS A 115 22.65 -3.45 22.08
CA LYS A 115 22.73 -2.32 21.14
C LYS A 115 22.09 -2.71 19.82
N ILE A 116 21.38 -1.75 19.21
CA ILE A 116 20.97 -1.86 17.81
C ILE A 116 22.23 -1.80 16.95
N ILE A 117 22.37 -2.75 16.03
CA ILE A 117 23.49 -2.82 15.09
C ILE A 117 23.04 -2.40 13.69
N ALA A 118 21.94 -2.98 13.21
CA ALA A 118 21.41 -2.70 11.87
C ALA A 118 19.91 -3.01 11.80
N HIS A 119 19.27 -2.50 10.75
CA HIS A 119 17.87 -2.72 10.42
C HIS A 119 17.73 -3.37 9.05
N ASP A 120 16.77 -4.27 8.93
CA ASP A 120 16.18 -4.68 7.65
C ASP A 120 14.87 -3.92 7.45
N HIS A 121 14.93 -2.84 6.69
CA HIS A 121 13.78 -2.02 6.32
C HIS A 121 12.87 -2.69 5.29
N SER A 122 13.32 -3.75 4.60
CA SER A 122 12.49 -4.50 3.66
C SER A 122 11.56 -5.47 4.37
N ARG A 123 12.04 -6.11 5.44
CA ARG A 123 11.37 -7.21 6.16
C ARG A 123 11.02 -6.88 7.62
N ASN A 124 11.22 -5.62 8.04
CA ASN A 124 10.80 -5.08 9.34
C ASN A 124 11.47 -5.79 10.54
N LEU A 125 12.78 -6.02 10.45
CA LEU A 125 13.58 -6.67 11.49
C LEU A 125 14.74 -5.79 11.96
N THR A 126 15.12 -5.95 13.22
CA THR A 126 16.26 -5.27 13.83
C THR A 126 17.26 -6.30 14.34
N LEU A 127 18.54 -6.11 14.01
CA LEU A 127 19.64 -6.89 14.58
C LEU A 127 20.21 -6.17 15.80
N LEU A 128 20.25 -6.89 16.91
CA LEU A 128 20.82 -6.44 18.18
C LEU A 128 22.11 -7.20 18.48
N LYS A 129 23.06 -6.55 19.17
CA LYS A 129 24.18 -7.21 19.84
C LYS A 129 24.02 -7.11 21.34
N VAL A 130 23.95 -8.25 22.01
CA VAL A 130 23.95 -8.33 23.48
C VAL A 130 25.38 -8.21 24.00
N ASN A 131 25.58 -7.37 25.01
CA ASN A 131 26.86 -7.16 25.68
C ASN A 131 27.09 -8.22 26.76
N THR A 132 27.55 -9.41 26.35
CA THR A 132 27.84 -10.55 27.21
C THR A 132 28.94 -11.42 26.59
N ASP A 133 29.67 -12.14 27.44
CA ASP A 133 30.65 -13.16 27.05
C ASP A 133 30.02 -14.57 27.00
N GLU A 134 28.72 -14.70 27.32
CA GLU A 134 28.00 -15.96 27.26
C GLU A 134 27.72 -16.40 25.82
N SER A 135 27.91 -17.70 25.56
CA SER A 135 27.57 -18.29 24.25
C SER A 135 26.08 -18.60 24.16
N TYR A 136 25.45 -18.14 23.09
CA TYR A 136 24.06 -18.44 22.77
C TYR A 136 23.94 -19.75 21.98
N PRO A 137 22.95 -20.60 22.31
CA PRO A 137 22.55 -21.70 21.44
C PRO A 137 21.97 -21.17 20.13
N ILE A 138 22.28 -21.82 19.01
CA ILE A 138 21.83 -21.43 17.67
C ILE A 138 21.07 -22.58 17.03
N LEU A 139 19.95 -22.25 16.40
CA LEU A 139 19.10 -23.21 15.72
C LEU A 139 19.42 -23.24 14.22
N PRO A 140 19.41 -24.43 13.60
CA PRO A 140 19.47 -24.54 12.15
C PRO A 140 18.21 -23.93 11.53
N PHE A 141 18.32 -23.31 10.35
CA PHE A 141 17.15 -22.86 9.58
C PHE A 141 16.64 -23.98 8.65
N VAL A 142 15.39 -23.84 8.20
CA VAL A 142 14.79 -24.69 7.16
C VAL A 142 15.08 -24.05 5.79
N PRO A 143 15.73 -24.76 4.85
CA PRO A 143 15.94 -24.26 3.49
C PRO A 143 14.62 -23.91 2.80
N ARG A 144 14.63 -22.92 1.91
CA ARG A 144 13.41 -22.34 1.33
C ARG A 144 12.58 -23.38 0.57
N GLU A 145 13.26 -24.29 -0.12
CA GLU A 145 12.72 -25.41 -0.90
C GLU A 145 12.08 -26.51 -0.04
N GLU A 146 12.40 -26.59 1.25
CA GLU A 146 11.81 -27.53 2.20
C GLU A 146 10.55 -27.00 2.89
N ILE A 147 10.23 -25.71 2.73
CA ILE A 147 9.07 -25.08 3.38
C ILE A 147 7.82 -25.33 2.53
N THR A 148 6.94 -26.21 3.02
CA THR A 148 5.73 -26.63 2.31
C THR A 148 4.47 -26.34 3.11
N VAL A 149 3.41 -25.91 2.42
CA VAL A 149 2.08 -25.69 3.02
C VAL A 149 1.58 -26.98 3.66
N GLY A 150 1.01 -26.87 4.86
CA GLY A 150 0.53 -27.99 5.67
C GLY A 150 1.54 -28.57 6.66
N GLN A 151 2.81 -28.13 6.63
CA GLN A 151 3.78 -28.50 7.66
C GLN A 151 3.37 -27.96 9.02
N TRP A 152 3.49 -28.77 10.08
CA TRP A 152 3.39 -28.32 11.45
C TRP A 152 4.38 -27.19 11.74
N ALA A 153 3.90 -26.17 12.43
CA ALA A 153 4.66 -24.99 12.79
C ALA A 153 4.39 -24.62 14.25
N ILE A 154 5.45 -24.29 14.97
CA ILE A 154 5.39 -23.92 16.39
C ILE A 154 5.93 -22.51 16.53
N ALA A 155 5.07 -21.57 16.92
CA ALA A 155 5.43 -20.19 17.20
C ALA A 155 5.89 -20.07 18.64
N LEU A 156 7.08 -19.50 18.87
CA LEU A 156 7.64 -19.28 20.19
C LEU A 156 7.78 -17.78 20.50
N GLY A 157 7.57 -17.43 21.76
CA GLY A 157 7.85 -16.13 22.33
C GLY A 157 8.40 -16.23 23.75
N LYS A 158 8.86 -15.11 24.31
CA LYS A 158 9.42 -15.04 25.67
C LYS A 158 9.10 -13.69 26.32
N THR A 159 7.82 -13.34 26.35
CA THR A 159 7.35 -12.04 26.87
C THR A 159 6.95 -12.09 28.35
N PHE A 160 6.16 -13.09 28.77
CA PHE A 160 5.57 -13.11 30.12
C PHE A 160 6.45 -13.75 31.19
N SER A 161 7.41 -14.60 30.79
CA SER A 161 8.31 -15.33 31.68
C SER A 161 9.72 -15.35 31.13
N ARG A 162 10.72 -15.21 32.03
CA ARG A 162 12.14 -15.38 31.69
C ARG A 162 12.53 -16.84 31.47
N ASN A 163 11.78 -17.77 32.02
CA ASN A 163 12.17 -19.18 32.08
C ASN A 163 11.37 -20.07 31.13
N ILE A 164 10.16 -19.64 30.76
CA ILE A 164 9.23 -20.44 29.95
C ILE A 164 8.90 -19.63 28.70
N SER A 165 9.11 -20.24 27.54
CA SER A 165 8.64 -19.68 26.27
C SER A 165 7.14 -19.91 26.12
N ASN A 166 6.39 -18.86 25.77
CA ASN A 166 5.01 -19.03 25.33
C ASN A 166 5.02 -19.67 23.93
N GLN A 167 4.20 -20.69 23.74
CA GLN A 167 4.18 -21.51 22.53
C GLN A 167 2.77 -21.61 21.95
N SER A 168 2.69 -21.69 20.62
CA SER A 168 1.44 -21.89 19.88
C SER A 168 1.71 -22.78 18.69
N VAL A 169 0.85 -23.76 18.45
CA VAL A 169 1.01 -24.74 17.37
C VAL A 169 -0.03 -24.46 16.29
N GLY A 170 0.40 -24.55 15.04
CA GLY A 170 -0.42 -24.48 13.85
C GLY A 170 0.31 -25.14 12.69
N ILE A 171 0.08 -24.64 11.49
CA ILE A 171 0.74 -25.07 10.26
C ILE A 171 1.31 -23.90 9.47
N ILE A 172 2.09 -24.22 8.45
CA ILE A 172 2.40 -23.32 7.34
C ILE A 172 1.17 -23.23 6.44
N SER A 173 0.51 -22.08 6.39
CA SER A 173 -0.69 -21.85 5.57
C SER A 173 -0.33 -21.39 4.15
N ALA A 174 0.78 -20.66 3.98
CA ALA A 174 1.30 -20.21 2.69
C ALA A 174 2.80 -19.84 2.81
N SER A 175 3.59 -19.92 1.74
CA SER A 175 5.06 -19.71 1.81
C SER A 175 5.58 -18.45 1.11
N ASN A 176 4.74 -17.75 0.32
CA ASN A 176 5.16 -16.64 -0.53
C ASN A 176 4.24 -15.41 -0.39
N ARG A 177 3.94 -15.01 0.86
CA ARG A 177 3.06 -13.88 1.18
C ARG A 177 3.86 -12.59 1.31
N ILE A 178 3.15 -11.45 1.40
CA ILE A 178 3.75 -10.11 1.52
C ILE A 178 4.78 -9.86 0.40
N TRP A 179 4.33 -10.02 -0.85
CA TRP A 179 5.19 -9.88 -2.03
C TRP A 179 6.46 -10.74 -1.97
N GLY A 180 6.31 -11.97 -1.49
CA GLY A 180 7.37 -12.99 -1.41
C GLY A 180 8.28 -12.91 -0.18
N LYS A 181 8.04 -11.95 0.73
CA LYS A 181 8.88 -11.71 1.91
C LYS A 181 8.56 -12.60 3.11
N ALA A 182 7.38 -13.23 3.14
CA ALA A 182 6.88 -13.87 4.34
C ALA A 182 6.26 -15.25 4.09
N ILE A 183 6.40 -16.09 5.12
CA ILE A 183 5.63 -17.31 5.32
C ILE A 183 4.42 -16.96 6.18
N GLN A 184 3.26 -17.50 5.86
CA GLN A 184 2.04 -17.38 6.65
C GLN A 184 1.82 -18.64 7.47
N THR A 185 1.37 -18.45 8.70
CA THR A 185 0.95 -19.51 9.62
C THR A 185 -0.39 -19.18 10.26
N ASP A 186 -1.13 -20.22 10.63
CA ASP A 186 -2.34 -20.13 11.45
C ASP A 186 -2.10 -20.43 12.93
N ALA A 187 -0.83 -20.65 13.33
CA ALA A 187 -0.47 -20.66 14.74
C ALA A 187 -0.90 -19.34 15.38
N LYS A 188 -1.62 -19.40 16.50
CA LYS A 188 -2.11 -18.20 17.20
C LYS A 188 -0.92 -17.41 17.73
N ILE A 189 -0.58 -16.32 17.05
CA ILE A 189 0.48 -15.39 17.46
C ILE A 189 -0.10 -14.09 17.97
N SER A 190 0.69 -13.35 18.72
CA SER A 190 0.34 -12.02 19.26
C SER A 190 1.61 -11.17 19.37
N PRO A 191 1.54 -9.91 19.81
CA PRO A 191 2.75 -9.12 20.12
C PRO A 191 3.74 -9.83 21.05
N ALA A 192 3.30 -10.76 21.89
CA ALA A 192 4.16 -11.57 22.75
C ALA A 192 5.09 -12.55 22.00
N ASN A 193 4.84 -12.81 20.71
CA ASN A 193 5.62 -13.71 19.87
C ASN A 193 6.54 -12.97 18.90
N TYR A 194 6.27 -11.69 18.62
CA TYR A 194 7.03 -10.94 17.61
C TYR A 194 8.51 -10.81 18.00
N GLY A 195 9.38 -11.10 17.03
CA GLY A 195 10.82 -11.27 17.18
C GLY A 195 11.26 -12.69 17.58
N GLY A 196 10.34 -13.55 18.03
CA GLY A 196 10.61 -14.96 18.30
C GLY A 196 10.56 -15.85 17.04
N PRO A 197 11.02 -17.11 17.12
CA PRO A 197 11.04 -18.00 15.98
C PRO A 197 9.70 -18.71 15.71
N LEU A 198 9.44 -18.97 14.44
CA LEU A 198 8.53 -20.03 13.97
C LEU A 198 9.38 -21.26 13.62
N ILE A 199 9.14 -22.41 14.25
CA ILE A 199 9.96 -23.62 14.09
C ILE A 199 9.15 -24.81 13.57
N ASP A 200 9.85 -25.78 12.97
CA ASP A 200 9.31 -27.10 12.64
C ASP A 200 9.37 -28.07 13.83
N ILE A 201 8.83 -29.28 13.66
CA ILE A 201 8.82 -30.34 14.69
C ILE A 201 10.21 -30.92 15.01
N HIS A 202 11.26 -30.50 14.29
CA HIS A 202 12.65 -30.86 14.56
C HIS A 202 13.42 -29.74 15.26
N GLY A 203 12.74 -28.62 15.58
CA GLY A 203 13.35 -27.43 16.18
C GLY A 203 14.22 -26.65 15.20
N ARG A 204 14.00 -26.78 13.89
CA ARG A 204 14.62 -25.94 12.86
C ARG A 204 13.75 -24.71 12.63
N VAL A 205 14.38 -23.57 12.35
CA VAL A 205 13.69 -22.27 12.21
C VAL A 205 13.19 -22.09 10.79
N PHE A 206 11.87 -21.95 10.63
CA PHE A 206 11.30 -21.42 9.39
C PHE A 206 11.62 -19.93 9.23
N GLY A 207 11.39 -19.15 10.28
CA GLY A 207 11.58 -17.70 10.22
C GLY A 207 11.37 -16.96 11.54
N VAL A 208 11.52 -15.64 11.50
CA VAL A 208 11.29 -14.73 12.63
C VAL A 208 9.88 -14.15 12.53
N LEU A 209 9.08 -14.30 13.57
CA LEU A 209 7.71 -13.81 13.64
C LEU A 209 7.69 -12.28 13.66
N THR A 210 6.96 -11.67 12.73
CA THR A 210 6.87 -10.20 12.64
C THR A 210 5.54 -9.79 12.03
N PRO A 211 4.90 -8.71 12.51
CA PRO A 211 3.73 -8.16 11.84
C PRO A 211 4.18 -7.55 10.51
N LEU A 212 3.45 -7.88 9.45
CA LEU A 212 3.73 -7.45 8.09
C LEU A 212 2.43 -7.19 7.34
N THR A 213 2.44 -6.18 6.48
CA THR A 213 1.31 -5.82 5.60
C THR A 213 1.78 -5.72 4.15
N PRO A 214 0.97 -6.15 3.16
CA PRO A 214 1.28 -5.96 1.75
C PRO A 214 1.16 -4.49 1.33
N HIS A 215 0.50 -3.63 2.13
CA HIS A 215 0.26 -2.22 1.85
C HIS A 215 0.65 -1.36 3.07
N PRO A 216 1.94 -1.13 3.33
CA PRO A 216 2.39 -0.33 4.47
C PRO A 216 2.11 1.18 4.31
N GLN A 217 1.68 1.63 3.12
CA GLN A 217 1.42 3.03 2.77
C GLN A 217 -0.10 3.28 2.73
N GLY A 218 -0.57 4.44 3.20
CA GLY A 218 -1.99 4.84 3.12
C GLY A 218 -2.77 4.89 4.44
N GLY A 219 -2.09 4.90 5.59
CA GLY A 219 -2.74 5.02 6.90
C GLY A 219 -3.35 3.72 7.44
N GLN A 220 -3.21 2.61 6.71
CA GLN A 220 -3.46 1.27 7.25
C GLN A 220 -2.28 0.81 8.11
N SER A 221 -2.64 0.01 9.10
CA SER A 221 -1.93 -0.44 10.28
C SER A 221 -0.62 -1.20 9.99
N ASP A 222 0.23 -1.31 11.01
CA ASP A 222 1.55 -1.97 10.99
C ASP A 222 1.50 -3.50 10.84
N GLY A 223 0.35 -4.03 10.43
CA GLY A 223 0.09 -5.45 10.28
C GLY A 223 -0.24 -6.16 11.61
N THR A 224 -0.43 -5.41 12.70
CA THR A 224 -0.78 -6.02 13.99
C THR A 224 -2.20 -6.57 13.98
N GLU A 225 -3.19 -5.85 13.49
CA GLU A 225 -4.61 -6.24 13.33
C GLU A 225 -4.88 -7.66 12.75
N TRP A 226 -3.95 -8.22 11.95
CA TRP A 226 -4.11 -9.56 11.40
C TRP A 226 -4.08 -10.67 12.46
N TYR A 227 -3.49 -10.40 13.64
CA TYR A 227 -3.39 -11.41 14.71
C TYR A 227 -4.79 -11.88 15.17
N ASP A 228 -5.76 -10.97 15.30
CA ASP A 228 -7.12 -11.28 15.75
C ASP A 228 -7.90 -12.14 14.74
N SER A 229 -7.45 -12.17 13.49
CA SER A 229 -8.03 -12.99 12.42
C SER A 229 -7.36 -14.37 12.27
N GLY A 230 -6.38 -14.70 13.11
CA GLY A 230 -5.64 -15.97 13.03
C GLY A 230 -4.64 -16.03 11.87
N ILE A 231 -4.21 -14.88 11.34
CA ILE A 231 -3.19 -14.80 10.28
C ILE A 231 -1.88 -14.31 10.90
N GLY A 232 -0.87 -15.17 10.90
CA GLY A 232 0.48 -14.84 11.35
C GLY A 232 1.51 -14.85 10.23
N PHE A 233 2.54 -14.00 10.33
CA PHE A 233 3.65 -13.96 9.38
C PHE A 233 5.00 -14.21 10.04
N ALA A 234 5.88 -14.88 9.31
CA ALA A 234 7.29 -15.06 9.65
C ALA A 234 8.17 -14.72 8.44
N VAL A 235 9.24 -13.95 8.68
CA VAL A 235 10.28 -13.71 7.69
C VAL A 235 11.21 -14.92 7.64
N PRO A 236 11.37 -15.60 6.48
CA PRO A 236 12.22 -16.78 6.37
C PRO A 236 13.64 -16.49 6.82
N LEU A 237 14.19 -17.32 7.72
CA LEU A 237 15.59 -17.15 8.14
C LEU A 237 16.55 -17.48 7.00
N ALA A 238 16.16 -18.39 6.09
CA ALA A 238 16.88 -18.72 4.86
C ALA A 238 17.11 -17.49 3.95
N ASP A 239 16.19 -16.51 3.96
CA ASP A 239 16.31 -15.30 3.15
C ASP A 239 17.28 -14.28 3.78
N LEU A 240 17.52 -14.36 5.09
CA LEU A 240 18.37 -13.44 5.85
C LEU A 240 19.78 -13.94 6.04
N GLU A 241 19.98 -15.26 6.08
CA GLU A 241 21.28 -15.88 6.35
C GLU A 241 22.40 -15.33 5.47
N PRO A 242 22.23 -15.16 4.14
CA PRO A 242 23.27 -14.61 3.27
C PRO A 242 23.64 -13.14 3.58
N HIS A 243 22.80 -12.44 4.35
CA HIS A 243 22.94 -11.02 4.67
C HIS A 243 23.32 -10.76 6.14
N LEU A 244 23.46 -11.81 6.97
CA LEU A 244 23.76 -11.64 8.40
C LEU A 244 25.09 -10.93 8.64
N GLU A 245 26.13 -11.22 7.85
CA GLU A 245 27.44 -10.57 8.02
C GLU A 245 27.39 -9.08 7.68
N LYS A 246 26.61 -8.67 6.66
CA LYS A 246 26.36 -7.24 6.36
C LYS A 246 25.66 -6.55 7.53
N LEU A 247 24.60 -7.16 8.05
CA LEU A 247 23.89 -6.63 9.23
C LEU A 247 24.82 -6.55 10.46
N LYS A 248 25.67 -7.55 10.71
CA LYS A 248 26.65 -7.53 11.82
C LYS A 248 27.69 -6.42 11.68
N ALA A 249 28.05 -6.07 10.44
CA ALA A 249 28.93 -4.94 10.13
C ALA A 249 28.25 -3.57 10.30
N GLY A 250 26.95 -3.53 10.60
CA GLY A 250 26.18 -2.30 10.78
C GLY A 250 25.55 -1.78 9.48
N GLU A 251 25.56 -2.57 8.40
CA GLU A 251 24.91 -2.20 7.15
C GLU A 251 23.40 -2.49 7.22
N ASN A 252 22.59 -1.46 6.98
CA ASN A 252 21.14 -1.63 6.87
C ASN A 252 20.76 -2.26 5.54
N LEU A 253 19.70 -3.06 5.54
CA LEU A 253 19.13 -3.64 4.34
C LEU A 253 17.86 -2.88 3.95
N HIS A 254 17.74 -2.56 2.66
CA HIS A 254 16.63 -1.78 2.13
C HIS A 254 15.98 -2.50 0.95
N PRO A 255 14.66 -2.34 0.74
CA PRO A 255 13.97 -2.95 -0.40
C PRO A 255 14.56 -2.44 -1.72
N GLY A 256 14.78 -3.34 -2.67
CA GLY A 256 15.26 -2.97 -3.99
C GLY A 256 14.20 -2.30 -4.86
N ARG A 257 14.60 -1.26 -5.61
CA ARG A 257 13.71 -0.47 -6.49
C ARG A 257 14.24 -0.42 -7.92
N ILE A 258 13.33 -0.43 -8.89
CA ILE A 258 13.66 -0.33 -10.33
C ILE A 258 13.20 0.97 -10.99
N GLY A 259 12.15 1.63 -10.47
CA GLY A 259 11.65 2.91 -10.99
C GLY A 259 10.80 2.83 -12.25
N VAL A 260 9.82 1.92 -12.28
CA VAL A 260 8.83 1.81 -13.37
C VAL A 260 7.41 2.00 -12.81
N SER A 261 6.55 2.63 -13.59
CA SER A 261 5.10 2.62 -13.38
C SER A 261 4.47 1.67 -14.39
N LEU A 262 3.59 0.80 -13.90
CA LEU A 262 2.89 -0.20 -14.71
C LEU A 262 1.46 0.25 -15.02
N THR A 263 0.85 -0.35 -16.03
CA THR A 263 -0.57 -0.13 -16.35
C THR A 263 -1.45 -0.29 -15.11
N SER A 264 -2.23 0.75 -14.79
CA SER A 264 -3.11 0.76 -13.62
C SER A 264 -4.25 -0.27 -13.74
N GLY A 265 -4.58 -0.93 -12.63
CA GLY A 265 -5.70 -1.87 -12.53
C GLY A 265 -5.38 -3.05 -11.61
N ASN A 266 -6.10 -4.16 -11.78
CA ASN A 266 -5.91 -5.34 -10.95
C ASN A 266 -4.57 -6.03 -11.27
N VAL A 267 -3.62 -5.95 -10.33
CA VAL A 267 -2.27 -6.53 -10.45
C VAL A 267 -2.26 -8.05 -10.65
N TYR A 268 -3.37 -8.73 -10.33
CA TYR A 268 -3.51 -10.18 -10.50
C TYR A 268 -3.98 -10.58 -11.90
N ASP A 269 -4.48 -9.64 -12.69
CA ASP A 269 -5.02 -9.90 -14.04
C ASP A 269 -4.15 -9.28 -15.14
N LEU A 270 -3.48 -8.17 -14.83
CA LEU A 270 -2.74 -7.38 -15.82
C LEU A 270 -1.30 -7.87 -16.01
N PRO A 271 -0.77 -7.79 -17.25
CA PRO A 271 0.65 -7.97 -17.52
C PRO A 271 1.49 -6.83 -16.92
N ALA A 272 2.78 -7.09 -16.75
CA ALA A 272 3.75 -6.08 -16.29
C ALA A 272 4.21 -5.17 -17.44
N GLU A 273 3.26 -4.47 -18.05
CA GLU A 273 3.51 -3.47 -19.09
C GLU A 273 3.87 -2.12 -18.48
N ILE A 274 4.96 -1.52 -18.95
CA ILE A 274 5.48 -0.24 -18.49
C ILE A 274 4.74 0.92 -19.18
N ILE A 275 4.15 1.81 -18.39
CA ILE A 275 3.54 3.06 -18.89
C ILE A 275 4.42 4.29 -18.71
N ALA A 276 5.36 4.23 -17.75
CA ALA A 276 6.37 5.26 -17.55
C ALA A 276 7.63 4.67 -16.91
N VAL A 277 8.78 5.22 -17.28
CA VAL A 277 10.07 4.92 -16.65
C VAL A 277 10.58 6.18 -15.98
N GLN A 278 10.85 6.11 -14.68
CA GLN A 278 11.31 7.25 -13.92
C GLN A 278 12.73 7.61 -14.35
N PRO A 279 13.03 8.88 -14.70
CA PRO A 279 14.38 9.31 -15.02
C PRO A 279 15.36 9.01 -13.87
N LYS A 280 16.62 8.69 -14.22
CA LYS A 280 17.71 8.33 -13.28
C LYS A 280 17.42 7.11 -12.39
N SER A 281 16.45 6.28 -12.78
CA SER A 281 16.18 5.01 -12.10
C SER A 281 17.01 3.87 -12.72
N PRO A 282 17.17 2.74 -12.01
CA PRO A 282 17.79 1.54 -12.59
C PRO A 282 17.15 1.08 -13.90
N ALA A 283 15.83 1.21 -14.03
CA ALA A 283 15.11 0.88 -15.26
C ALA A 283 15.47 1.84 -16.41
N HIS A 284 15.56 3.14 -16.13
CA HIS A 284 15.98 4.14 -17.10
C HIS A 284 17.41 3.88 -17.58
N ASP A 285 18.33 3.65 -16.66
CA ASP A 285 19.75 3.42 -16.97
C ASP A 285 19.96 2.10 -17.73
N ALA A 286 19.09 1.11 -17.49
CA ALA A 286 19.03 -0.14 -18.23
C ALA A 286 18.35 -0.04 -19.61
N GLY A 287 17.87 1.15 -20.00
CA GLY A 287 17.27 1.42 -21.31
C GLY A 287 15.85 0.86 -21.50
N LEU A 288 15.15 0.57 -20.41
CA LEU A 288 13.71 0.26 -20.47
C LEU A 288 12.93 1.50 -20.88
N LYS A 289 11.78 1.28 -21.52
CA LYS A 289 10.93 2.33 -22.07
C LYS A 289 9.46 2.00 -21.84
N LYS A 290 8.62 3.03 -21.97
CA LYS A 290 7.17 2.86 -22.12
C LYS A 290 6.87 1.85 -23.24
N GLY A 291 5.87 1.00 -23.01
CA GLY A 291 5.44 -0.06 -23.94
C GLY A 291 6.19 -1.38 -23.77
N ASP A 292 7.29 -1.41 -23.00
CA ASP A 292 7.96 -2.66 -22.67
C ASP A 292 7.07 -3.51 -21.76
N THR A 293 6.92 -4.79 -22.09
CA THR A 293 6.28 -5.77 -21.20
C THR A 293 7.34 -6.62 -20.52
N LEU A 294 7.41 -6.60 -19.20
CA LEU A 294 8.34 -7.41 -18.43
C LEU A 294 7.83 -8.85 -18.36
N ILE A 295 8.66 -9.82 -18.78
CA ILE A 295 8.24 -11.22 -18.96
C ILE A 295 9.08 -12.22 -18.16
N GLU A 296 10.26 -11.83 -17.66
CA GLU A 296 11.07 -12.66 -16.76
C GLU A 296 11.99 -11.77 -15.92
N MET A 297 12.14 -12.06 -14.62
CA MET A 297 13.10 -11.37 -13.74
C MET A 297 13.78 -12.39 -12.84
N ALA A 298 15.11 -12.27 -12.68
CA ALA A 298 15.91 -13.20 -11.88
C ALA A 298 15.65 -14.69 -12.23
N GLY A 299 15.48 -14.98 -13.53
CA GLY A 299 15.19 -16.32 -14.04
C GLY A 299 13.77 -16.84 -13.77
N LYS A 300 12.88 -16.03 -13.19
CA LYS A 300 11.48 -16.38 -12.90
C LYS A 300 10.53 -15.68 -13.89
N PRO A 301 9.57 -16.40 -14.48
CA PRO A 301 8.63 -15.82 -15.44
C PRO A 301 7.70 -14.79 -14.79
N ILE A 302 7.28 -13.81 -15.60
CA ILE A 302 6.32 -12.77 -15.24
C ILE A 302 5.20 -12.79 -16.29
N ALA A 303 4.08 -13.41 -15.94
CA ALA A 303 2.83 -13.29 -16.65
C ALA A 303 2.01 -12.10 -16.14
N ARG A 304 2.14 -11.74 -14.85
CA ARG A 304 1.30 -10.72 -14.18
C ARG A 304 2.12 -9.75 -13.34
N GLN A 305 1.57 -8.56 -13.11
CA GLN A 305 2.20 -7.56 -12.23
C GLN A 305 2.44 -8.08 -10.81
N SER A 306 1.55 -8.91 -10.28
CA SER A 306 1.73 -9.53 -8.97
C SER A 306 2.98 -10.39 -8.90
N GLU A 307 3.33 -11.14 -9.95
CA GLU A 307 4.53 -11.97 -10.00
C GLU A 307 5.80 -11.13 -10.01
N LEU A 308 5.82 -10.04 -10.79
CA LEU A 308 6.92 -9.05 -10.72
C LEU A 308 7.10 -8.54 -9.28
N ARG A 309 6.02 -8.16 -8.60
CA ARG A 309 6.09 -7.71 -7.20
C ARG A 309 6.62 -8.79 -6.26
N HIS A 310 6.22 -10.05 -6.43
CA HIS A 310 6.72 -11.17 -5.62
C HIS A 310 8.20 -11.45 -5.85
N ILE A 311 8.67 -11.35 -7.09
CA ILE A 311 10.08 -11.56 -7.42
C ILE A 311 10.89 -10.41 -6.85
N LEU A 312 10.54 -9.16 -7.19
CA LEU A 312 11.25 -7.96 -6.74
C LEU A 312 11.26 -7.82 -5.21
N GLY A 313 10.16 -8.15 -4.54
CA GLY A 313 10.03 -8.04 -3.09
C GLY A 313 11.00 -8.90 -2.30
N ALA A 314 11.54 -9.97 -2.87
CA ALA A 314 12.54 -10.83 -2.25
C ALA A 314 13.96 -10.23 -2.25
N HIS A 315 14.22 -9.25 -3.12
CA HIS A 315 15.55 -8.68 -3.36
C HIS A 315 15.80 -7.38 -2.61
N TYR A 316 17.09 -7.10 -2.35
CA TYR A 316 17.55 -5.91 -1.65
C TYR A 316 18.18 -4.89 -2.61
N ALA A 317 18.29 -3.65 -2.14
CA ALA A 317 19.11 -2.65 -2.79
C ALA A 317 20.56 -3.13 -2.95
N GLY A 318 21.17 -2.82 -4.09
CA GLY A 318 22.49 -3.29 -4.49
C GLY A 318 22.51 -4.65 -5.20
N ASP A 319 21.44 -5.44 -5.13
CA ASP A 319 21.34 -6.68 -5.92
C ASP A 319 21.34 -6.34 -7.41
N THR A 320 22.14 -7.08 -8.19
CA THR A 320 22.11 -7.00 -9.66
C THR A 320 21.29 -8.16 -10.19
N ILE A 321 20.27 -7.86 -10.99
CA ILE A 321 19.31 -8.85 -11.47
C ILE A 321 19.13 -8.76 -12.98
N SER A 322 18.95 -9.91 -13.61
CA SER A 322 18.58 -10.00 -15.02
C SER A 322 17.08 -9.78 -15.20
N LEU A 323 16.71 -9.08 -16.28
CA LEU A 323 15.34 -8.76 -16.64
C LEU A 323 15.14 -8.95 -18.14
N LYS A 324 14.17 -9.79 -18.51
CA LYS A 324 13.72 -9.92 -19.90
C LYS A 324 12.43 -9.14 -20.11
N TYR A 325 12.38 -8.45 -21.24
CA TYR A 325 11.24 -7.66 -21.64
C TYR A 325 10.94 -7.87 -23.12
N GLN A 326 9.69 -7.65 -23.50
CA GLN A 326 9.24 -7.65 -24.88
C GLN A 326 8.97 -6.21 -25.32
N ARG A 327 9.56 -5.80 -26.44
CA ARG A 327 9.37 -4.50 -27.11
C ARG A 327 9.04 -4.74 -28.57
N ASP A 328 7.91 -4.24 -29.05
CA ASP A 328 7.46 -4.37 -30.44
C ASP A 328 7.47 -5.84 -30.95
N GLY A 329 7.10 -6.78 -30.08
CA GLY A 329 7.10 -8.22 -30.41
C GLY A 329 8.46 -8.93 -30.30
N THR A 330 9.54 -8.19 -30.05
CA THR A 330 10.90 -8.74 -29.90
C THR A 330 11.26 -8.87 -28.43
N VAL A 331 11.84 -10.00 -28.04
CA VAL A 331 12.34 -10.22 -26.67
C VAL A 331 13.79 -9.76 -26.55
N ALA A 332 14.06 -8.95 -25.53
CA ALA A 332 15.38 -8.49 -25.15
C ALA A 332 15.65 -8.78 -23.67
N MET A 333 16.92 -8.69 -23.27
CA MET A 333 17.36 -8.86 -21.90
C MET A 333 18.26 -7.70 -21.50
N THR A 334 18.14 -7.27 -20.25
CA THR A 334 19.04 -6.29 -19.62
C THR A 334 19.40 -6.75 -18.21
N GLU A 335 20.42 -6.14 -17.64
CA GLU A 335 20.76 -6.26 -16.22
C GLU A 335 20.62 -4.89 -15.56
N LEU A 336 20.14 -4.87 -14.33
CA LEU A 336 20.00 -3.65 -13.55
C LEU A 336 20.35 -3.89 -12.09
N THR A 337 20.97 -2.89 -11.46
CA THR A 337 21.26 -2.89 -10.02
C THR A 337 20.13 -2.19 -9.29
N LEU A 338 19.51 -2.87 -8.33
CA LEU A 338 18.40 -2.33 -7.56
C LEU A 338 18.83 -1.16 -6.69
N ALA A 339 18.06 -0.06 -6.73
CA ALA A 339 18.33 1.12 -5.93
C ALA A 339 17.66 1.03 -4.55
N GLU A 340 18.31 1.60 -3.53
CA GLU A 340 17.74 1.78 -2.19
C GLU A 340 16.64 2.84 -2.20
N THR A 341 16.97 4.01 -2.74
CA THR A 341 16.08 5.14 -2.95
C THR A 341 16.07 5.49 -4.42
N LEU A 342 14.94 6.04 -4.87
CA LEU A 342 14.83 6.69 -6.17
C LEU A 342 14.80 8.18 -5.91
N GLU A 343 15.49 8.97 -6.74
CA GLU A 343 15.39 10.43 -6.70
C GLU A 343 13.90 10.81 -6.85
N PRO A 344 13.29 11.55 -5.91
CA PRO A 344 11.86 11.82 -5.98
C PRO A 344 11.49 12.46 -7.32
N TYR A 345 10.50 11.87 -7.99
CA TYR A 345 10.11 12.30 -9.33
C TYR A 345 9.52 13.71 -9.28
N GLU A 346 9.98 14.57 -10.20
CA GLU A 346 9.53 15.95 -10.37
C GLU A 346 8.85 16.09 -11.73
N HIS A 347 7.60 16.56 -11.74
CA HIS A 347 6.82 16.65 -12.98
C HIS A 347 7.45 17.70 -13.93
N PRO A 348 7.81 17.33 -15.16
CA PRO A 348 8.19 18.31 -16.17
C PRO A 348 6.98 19.14 -16.56
N PHE A 349 7.26 20.36 -17.00
CA PHE A 349 6.26 21.36 -17.33
C PHE A 349 6.57 21.99 -18.67
N LEU A 350 5.60 21.90 -19.58
CA LEU A 350 5.63 22.53 -20.89
C LEU A 350 5.21 23.99 -20.80
N GLY A 351 4.23 24.34 -19.97
CA GLY A 351 3.77 25.71 -19.83
C GLY A 351 2.37 26.01 -20.32
N ILE A 352 1.48 25.02 -20.42
CA ILE A 352 0.16 25.23 -21.03
C ILE A 352 -1.00 24.72 -20.16
N LEU A 353 -2.20 25.22 -20.46
CA LEU A 353 -3.44 24.51 -20.15
C LEU A 353 -4.09 24.05 -21.46
N PRO A 354 -4.53 22.78 -21.54
CA PRO A 354 -5.29 22.31 -22.68
C PRO A 354 -6.74 22.83 -22.64
N ASP A 355 -7.38 22.92 -23.80
CA ASP A 355 -8.83 23.01 -23.91
C ASP A 355 -9.44 21.60 -23.78
N ARG A 356 -10.12 21.37 -22.66
CA ARG A 356 -10.76 20.08 -22.34
C ARG A 356 -11.96 19.75 -23.20
N ASN A 357 -12.55 20.74 -23.85
CA ASN A 357 -13.69 20.55 -24.72
C ASN A 357 -13.28 20.16 -26.15
N HIS A 358 -11.98 20.23 -26.46
CA HIS A 358 -11.45 19.76 -27.73
C HIS A 358 -11.54 18.22 -27.79
N ARG A 359 -12.12 17.70 -28.88
CA ARG A 359 -12.37 16.26 -29.09
C ARG A 359 -11.65 15.70 -30.32
N GLU A 360 -11.05 16.55 -31.14
CA GLU A 360 -10.28 16.12 -32.30
C GLU A 360 -8.86 15.72 -31.85
N ALA A 361 -8.12 15.08 -32.76
CA ALA A 361 -6.76 14.64 -32.46
C ALA A 361 -5.82 15.84 -32.24
N GLY A 362 -5.05 15.78 -31.15
CA GLY A 362 -4.12 16.82 -30.75
C GLY A 362 -4.52 17.51 -29.45
N VAL A 363 -3.74 18.49 -29.04
CA VAL A 363 -3.95 19.26 -27.81
C VAL A 363 -4.10 20.73 -28.16
N LEU A 364 -5.35 21.20 -28.14
CA LEU A 364 -5.66 22.61 -28.35
C LEU A 364 -5.22 23.42 -27.11
N VAL A 365 -4.38 24.43 -27.30
CA VAL A 365 -3.86 25.27 -26.23
C VAL A 365 -4.91 26.31 -25.84
N ARG A 366 -5.38 26.26 -24.59
CA ARG A 366 -6.30 27.25 -24.00
C ARG A 366 -5.57 28.43 -23.38
N TYR A 367 -4.45 28.14 -22.71
CA TYR A 367 -3.68 29.13 -21.98
C TYR A 367 -2.20 28.78 -22.02
N VAL A 368 -1.35 29.81 -22.00
CA VAL A 368 0.10 29.68 -21.93
C VAL A 368 0.57 30.44 -20.70
N TYR A 369 1.30 29.77 -19.82
CA TYR A 369 1.83 30.36 -18.60
C TYR A 369 2.93 31.38 -18.94
N PRO A 370 2.90 32.58 -18.34
CA PRO A 370 3.99 33.55 -18.48
C PRO A 370 5.33 32.94 -18.06
N ASN A 371 6.40 33.25 -18.79
CA ASN A 371 7.77 32.77 -18.53
C ASN A 371 7.94 31.24 -18.55
N SER A 372 6.95 30.50 -19.06
CA SER A 372 7.04 29.06 -19.21
C SER A 372 7.79 28.65 -20.48
N PRO A 373 8.24 27.39 -20.60
CA PRO A 373 8.89 26.91 -21.81
C PRO A 373 8.09 27.17 -23.09
N ALA A 374 6.79 26.89 -23.09
CA ALA A 374 5.88 27.18 -24.19
C ALA A 374 5.86 28.67 -24.57
N ALA A 375 5.89 29.57 -23.59
CA ALA A 375 5.96 31.01 -23.85
C ALA A 375 7.31 31.42 -24.49
N THR A 376 8.43 30.78 -24.11
CA THR A 376 9.75 31.13 -24.66
C THR A 376 9.87 30.87 -26.15
N VAL A 377 9.15 29.87 -26.66
CA VAL A 377 9.06 29.54 -28.09
C VAL A 377 7.81 30.10 -28.77
N ALA A 378 7.15 31.05 -28.10
CA ALA A 378 5.99 31.76 -28.62
C ALA A 378 4.81 30.86 -29.03
N ILE A 379 4.56 29.75 -28.32
CA ILE A 379 3.26 29.06 -28.34
C ILE A 379 2.20 30.01 -27.78
N LYS A 380 0.98 29.95 -28.34
CA LYS A 380 -0.13 30.85 -28.05
C LYS A 380 -1.43 30.07 -27.84
N PRO A 381 -2.40 30.64 -27.09
CA PRO A 381 -3.77 30.14 -27.11
C PRO A 381 -4.28 30.00 -28.55
N GLY A 382 -4.91 28.87 -28.87
CA GLY A 382 -5.40 28.51 -30.20
C GLY A 382 -4.45 27.61 -31.01
N ASP A 383 -3.20 27.44 -30.60
CA ASP A 383 -2.30 26.47 -31.23
C ASP A 383 -2.77 25.03 -30.97
N LEU A 384 -2.62 24.14 -31.96
CA LEU A 384 -2.94 22.71 -31.83
C LEU A 384 -1.67 21.88 -31.83
N ILE A 385 -1.26 21.35 -30.67
CA ILE A 385 -0.09 20.48 -30.55
C ILE A 385 -0.45 19.09 -31.08
N THR A 386 0.36 18.56 -32.01
CA THR A 386 0.10 17.28 -32.67
C THR A 386 1.17 16.22 -32.40
N SER A 387 2.39 16.61 -32.04
CA SER A 387 3.43 15.65 -31.65
C SER A 387 4.42 16.19 -30.62
N LEU A 388 4.97 15.25 -29.85
CA LEU A 388 6.12 15.42 -28.96
C LEU A 388 7.26 14.56 -29.49
N ASN A 389 8.38 15.18 -29.85
CA ASN A 389 9.50 14.58 -30.57
C ASN A 389 9.02 13.89 -31.86
N GLN A 390 9.00 12.56 -31.88
CA GLN A 390 8.52 11.74 -33.00
C GLN A 390 7.22 11.00 -32.67
N THR A 391 6.63 11.27 -31.50
CA THR A 391 5.42 10.61 -31.03
C THR A 391 4.22 11.51 -31.27
N ASP A 392 3.28 11.04 -32.08
CA ASP A 392 1.99 11.70 -32.27
C ASP A 392 1.18 11.70 -30.97
N VAL A 393 0.58 12.84 -30.64
CA VAL A 393 -0.27 13.00 -29.45
C VAL A 393 -1.72 13.15 -29.86
N ALA A 394 -2.55 12.20 -29.44
CA ALA A 394 -3.98 12.18 -29.74
C ALA A 394 -4.78 13.12 -28.84
N ASP A 395 -4.38 13.27 -27.58
CA ASP A 395 -5.06 14.11 -26.61
C ASP A 395 -4.11 14.61 -25.50
N HIS A 396 -4.64 15.46 -24.61
CA HIS A 396 -3.87 16.06 -23.52
C HIS A 396 -3.41 15.04 -22.48
N ASN A 397 -4.13 13.92 -22.31
CA ASN A 397 -3.72 12.85 -21.40
C ASN A 397 -2.50 12.12 -21.96
N GLN A 398 -2.48 11.83 -23.27
CA GLN A 398 -1.34 11.22 -23.93
C GLN A 398 -0.13 12.15 -23.87
N LEU A 399 -0.26 13.43 -24.22
CA LEU A 399 0.84 14.39 -24.13
C LEU A 399 1.44 14.44 -22.72
N ARG A 400 0.60 14.48 -21.69
CA ARG A 400 1.03 14.44 -20.29
C ARG A 400 1.79 13.15 -19.94
N VAL A 401 1.28 11.99 -20.36
CA VAL A 401 1.93 10.69 -20.10
C VAL A 401 3.26 10.59 -20.83
N GLU A 402 3.37 11.10 -22.06
CA GLU A 402 4.64 11.13 -22.79
C GLU A 402 5.66 12.01 -22.08
N LEU A 403 5.25 13.21 -21.66
CA LEU A 403 6.11 14.13 -20.91
C LEU A 403 6.63 13.54 -19.60
N ALA A 404 5.88 12.65 -18.96
CA ALA A 404 6.28 12.05 -17.69
C ALA A 404 7.55 11.17 -17.76
N ASN A 405 8.05 10.88 -18.97
CA ASN A 405 9.31 10.16 -19.20
C ASN A 405 10.53 11.09 -19.30
N PHE A 406 10.35 12.39 -19.15
CA PHE A 406 11.40 13.39 -19.28
C PHE A 406 11.71 14.07 -17.94
N GLU A 407 12.96 14.47 -17.77
CA GLU A 407 13.32 15.36 -16.68
C GLU A 407 12.81 16.79 -16.95
N PRO A 408 12.55 17.57 -15.89
CA PRO A 408 12.24 18.98 -16.01
C PRO A 408 13.30 19.84 -16.71
N SER A 409 14.50 19.33 -17.02
CA SER A 409 15.55 20.04 -17.76
C SER A 409 15.78 19.47 -19.16
N ALA A 410 14.98 18.49 -19.58
CA ALA A 410 15.14 17.86 -20.87
C ALA A 410 14.77 18.81 -22.01
N VAL A 411 15.51 18.69 -23.10
CA VAL A 411 15.22 19.35 -24.37
C VAL A 411 14.29 18.45 -25.18
N ILE A 412 13.17 19.00 -25.62
CA ILE A 412 12.17 18.30 -26.42
C ILE A 412 11.82 19.12 -27.65
N THR A 413 11.27 18.44 -28.64
CA THR A 413 10.71 19.04 -29.85
C THR A 413 9.19 18.96 -29.79
N ILE A 414 8.48 20.06 -30.04
CA ILE A 414 7.02 20.10 -30.14
C ILE A 414 6.64 20.47 -31.57
N THR A 415 5.74 19.69 -32.16
CA THR A 415 5.07 20.04 -33.42
C THR A 415 3.67 20.53 -33.13
N PHE A 416 3.31 21.69 -33.68
CA PHE A 416 1.99 22.27 -33.51
C PHE A 416 1.52 23.00 -34.77
N PHE A 417 0.22 23.13 -34.92
CA PHE A 417 -0.39 23.90 -36.00
C PHE A 417 -0.84 25.27 -35.50
N ARG A 418 -0.55 26.29 -36.31
CA ARG A 418 -1.09 27.65 -36.17
C ARG A 418 -1.58 28.13 -37.52
N ASP A 419 -2.83 28.54 -37.60
CA ASP A 419 -3.44 29.03 -38.85
C ASP A 419 -3.24 28.08 -40.05
N GLY A 420 -3.29 26.77 -39.80
CA GLY A 420 -3.10 25.72 -40.80
C GLY A 420 -1.64 25.46 -41.23
N GLN A 421 -0.66 26.13 -40.63
CA GLN A 421 0.76 25.90 -40.86
C GLN A 421 1.35 25.05 -39.73
N GLU A 422 2.13 24.03 -40.11
CA GLU A 422 2.89 23.21 -39.19
C GLU A 422 4.16 23.96 -38.74
N MET A 423 4.34 24.03 -37.43
CA MET A 423 5.49 24.63 -36.77
C MET A 423 6.17 23.54 -35.96
N ASN A 424 7.50 23.52 -36.00
CA ASN A 424 8.32 22.60 -35.23
C ASN A 424 9.33 23.41 -34.42
N THR A 425 9.29 23.28 -33.09
CA THR A 425 10.15 24.05 -32.19
C THR A 425 10.79 23.18 -31.15
N GLU A 426 12.05 23.47 -30.87
CA GLU A 426 12.79 22.90 -29.74
C GLU A 426 12.63 23.80 -28.51
N LEU A 427 12.43 23.20 -27.35
CA LEU A 427 12.36 23.91 -26.07
C LEU A 427 12.91 23.06 -24.93
N THR A 428 13.36 23.72 -23.87
CA THR A 428 13.76 23.07 -22.62
C THR A 428 12.60 23.09 -21.65
N LEU A 429 12.19 21.94 -21.13
CA LEU A 429 11.16 21.83 -20.10
C LEU A 429 11.56 22.61 -18.83
N SER A 430 10.62 22.77 -17.91
CA SER A 430 10.89 23.29 -16.57
C SER A 430 10.21 22.45 -15.49
N PRO A 431 10.54 22.64 -14.20
CA PRO A 431 9.72 22.09 -13.13
C PRO A 431 8.31 22.68 -13.14
N LEU A 432 7.34 21.89 -12.68
CA LEU A 432 5.96 22.34 -12.52
C LEU A 432 5.84 23.49 -11.52
N PRO A 433 5.29 24.66 -11.92
CA PRO A 433 5.11 25.78 -11.01
C PRO A 433 4.03 25.49 -9.96
N LEU A 434 4.17 26.17 -8.83
CA LEU A 434 3.22 26.13 -7.71
C LEU A 434 2.14 27.22 -7.83
N ASP A 435 2.35 28.23 -8.67
CA ASP A 435 1.45 29.36 -8.84
C ASP A 435 0.15 28.94 -9.53
N THR A 436 -0.98 29.34 -8.95
CA THR A 436 -2.29 29.22 -9.58
C THR A 436 -2.42 30.32 -10.64
N PRO A 437 -2.65 29.98 -11.91
CA PRO A 437 -2.90 30.99 -12.93
C PRO A 437 -4.27 31.67 -12.70
N SER A 438 -4.35 32.96 -13.03
CA SER A 438 -5.65 33.62 -13.18
C SER A 438 -6.19 33.28 -14.57
N ILE A 439 -7.13 32.35 -14.64
CA ILE A 439 -7.76 31.89 -15.88
C ILE A 439 -9.22 32.35 -15.88
N ASP A 440 -9.70 32.78 -17.04
CA ASP A 440 -11.13 32.96 -17.25
C ASP A 440 -11.86 31.61 -17.19
N GLY A 441 -13.06 31.60 -16.61
CA GLY A 441 -13.88 30.39 -16.56
C GLY A 441 -14.24 29.88 -17.97
N HIS A 442 -14.46 28.58 -18.09
CA HIS A 442 -14.97 28.01 -19.34
C HIS A 442 -16.34 28.61 -19.65
N SER A 443 -16.47 29.21 -20.84
CA SER A 443 -17.79 29.57 -21.34
C SER A 443 -18.55 28.29 -21.68
N PRO A 444 -19.84 28.19 -21.33
CA PRO A 444 -20.63 27.04 -21.73
C PRO A 444 -20.67 26.95 -23.27
N PRO A 445 -20.86 25.75 -23.84
CA PRO A 445 -20.99 25.60 -25.28
C PRO A 445 -22.06 26.55 -25.84
N SER A 446 -21.77 27.18 -26.98
CA SER A 446 -22.74 28.08 -27.66
C SER A 446 -24.01 27.35 -28.14
N ILE A 447 -24.01 26.03 -28.10
CA ILE A 447 -25.11 25.16 -28.51
C ILE A 447 -26.09 25.00 -27.34
N ALA A 448 -27.39 24.90 -27.64
CA ALA A 448 -28.42 24.64 -26.64
C ALA A 448 -28.09 23.39 -25.80
N ALA A 449 -28.42 23.44 -24.50
CA ALA A 449 -28.18 22.32 -23.60
C ALA A 449 -28.98 21.08 -24.04
N PRO A 450 -28.36 19.88 -24.01
CA PRO A 450 -29.11 18.64 -24.17
C PRO A 450 -30.24 18.54 -23.14
N ALA A 451 -31.31 17.82 -23.47
CA ALA A 451 -32.34 17.50 -22.49
C ALA A 451 -31.71 16.75 -21.29
N ASN A 452 -31.95 17.23 -20.07
CA ASN A 452 -31.42 16.62 -18.86
C ASN A 452 -32.55 15.93 -18.07
N ASN A 453 -32.41 14.62 -17.88
CA ASN A 453 -33.32 13.81 -17.07
C ASN A 453 -32.71 13.43 -15.70
N LEU A 454 -31.49 13.87 -15.41
CA LEU A 454 -30.79 13.60 -14.15
C LEU A 454 -31.21 14.62 -13.09
N ALA A 455 -31.18 14.20 -11.82
CA ALA A 455 -31.49 15.06 -10.70
C ALA A 455 -30.47 16.20 -10.56
N THR A 456 -30.95 17.41 -10.26
CA THR A 456 -30.11 18.58 -9.96
C THR A 456 -30.48 19.17 -8.60
N GLY A 457 -29.68 20.09 -8.07
CA GLY A 457 -29.82 20.63 -6.72
C GLY A 457 -29.15 19.73 -5.68
N THR A 458 -29.72 19.65 -4.47
CA THR A 458 -29.23 18.74 -3.43
C THR A 458 -29.83 17.36 -3.62
N VAL A 459 -28.99 16.37 -3.94
CA VAL A 459 -29.37 14.98 -4.20
C VAL A 459 -28.81 14.08 -3.10
N GLN A 460 -29.65 13.21 -2.54
CA GLN A 460 -29.17 12.21 -1.58
C GLN A 460 -28.58 11.00 -2.30
N ILE A 461 -27.33 10.65 -1.94
CA ILE A 461 -26.65 9.45 -2.43
C ILE A 461 -26.81 8.37 -1.37
N LYS A 462 -27.77 7.47 -1.58
CA LYS A 462 -28.09 6.41 -0.64
C LYS A 462 -27.45 5.08 -1.05
N LEU A 463 -26.63 4.52 -0.16
CA LEU A 463 -26.07 3.17 -0.28
C LEU A 463 -26.73 2.27 0.79
N PRO A 464 -27.64 1.35 0.42
CA PRO A 464 -28.44 0.58 1.39
C PRO A 464 -27.64 -0.24 2.41
N GLU A 465 -26.42 -0.62 2.07
CA GLU A 465 -25.50 -1.42 2.89
C GLU A 465 -24.62 -0.59 3.83
N GLU A 466 -24.66 0.74 3.74
CA GLU A 466 -23.82 1.65 4.52
C GLU A 466 -24.70 2.43 5.52
N ALA A 467 -24.19 2.62 6.75
CA ALA A 467 -24.89 3.41 7.77
C ALA A 467 -24.72 4.93 7.55
N ASN A 468 -23.66 5.33 6.84
CA ASN A 468 -23.31 6.71 6.57
C ASN A 468 -24.28 7.39 5.60
N ASP A 469 -24.47 8.69 5.80
CA ASP A 469 -25.22 9.56 4.89
C ASP A 469 -24.29 10.28 3.91
N CYS A 470 -24.81 10.58 2.71
CA CYS A 470 -24.08 11.36 1.71
C CYS A 470 -25.03 12.22 0.88
N HIS A 471 -24.65 13.48 0.67
CA HIS A 471 -25.35 14.40 -0.22
C HIS A 471 -24.43 14.87 -1.35
N ALA A 472 -25.00 15.08 -2.53
CA ALA A 472 -24.33 15.72 -3.65
C ALA A 472 -25.04 17.02 -4.03
N ILE A 473 -24.28 18.09 -4.24
CA ILE A 473 -24.74 19.36 -4.78
C ILE A 473 -24.44 19.35 -6.26
N ILE A 474 -25.49 19.14 -7.05
CA ILE A 474 -25.46 19.16 -8.51
C ILE A 474 -25.94 20.54 -8.96
N PRO A 475 -25.17 21.26 -9.80
CA PRO A 475 -25.55 22.61 -10.20
C PRO A 475 -26.86 22.59 -11.02
N ASP A 476 -27.74 23.58 -10.80
CA ASP A 476 -29.04 23.67 -11.49
C ASP A 476 -28.89 23.83 -13.02
N ASN A 477 -27.74 24.35 -13.47
CA ASN A 477 -27.35 24.48 -14.88
C ASN A 477 -26.49 23.29 -15.37
N TYR A 478 -26.55 22.13 -14.71
CA TYR A 478 -25.82 20.93 -15.15
C TYR A 478 -26.14 20.57 -16.59
N ARG A 479 -25.09 20.15 -17.31
CA ARG A 479 -25.11 19.80 -18.72
C ARG A 479 -24.33 18.50 -18.95
N SER A 480 -24.95 17.52 -19.60
CA SER A 480 -24.32 16.22 -19.86
C SER A 480 -23.22 16.27 -20.94
N ASP A 481 -23.21 17.30 -21.78
CA ASP A 481 -22.18 17.55 -22.79
C ASP A 481 -20.95 18.30 -22.25
N VAL A 482 -21.00 18.77 -21.00
CA VAL A 482 -19.89 19.47 -20.32
C VAL A 482 -19.37 18.58 -19.19
N ALA A 483 -18.08 18.28 -19.20
CA ALA A 483 -17.48 17.51 -18.11
C ALA A 483 -17.33 18.37 -16.85
N HIS A 484 -17.84 17.89 -15.71
CA HIS A 484 -17.81 18.60 -14.43
C HIS A 484 -16.70 18.08 -13.52
N GLY A 485 -16.00 18.95 -12.81
CA GLY A 485 -15.10 18.52 -11.73
C GLY A 485 -15.88 17.99 -10.53
N LEU A 486 -15.25 17.17 -9.70
CA LEU A 486 -15.85 16.57 -8.51
C LEU A 486 -15.05 16.99 -7.27
N ILE A 487 -15.71 17.71 -6.37
CA ILE A 487 -15.17 18.02 -5.04
C ILE A 487 -15.74 16.99 -4.06
N VAL A 488 -14.88 16.25 -3.38
CA VAL A 488 -15.25 15.44 -2.21
C VAL A 488 -14.98 16.27 -0.97
N TRP A 489 -16.02 16.79 -0.34
CA TRP A 489 -15.96 17.64 0.84
C TRP A 489 -16.08 16.82 2.13
N LEU A 490 -14.97 16.73 2.86
CA LEU A 490 -14.83 15.97 4.10
C LEU A 490 -14.87 16.92 5.30
N HIS A 491 -16.02 16.96 5.96
CA HIS A 491 -16.28 17.87 7.07
C HIS A 491 -15.38 17.58 8.28
N ALA A 492 -15.18 18.61 9.12
CA ALA A 492 -14.68 18.39 10.46
C ALA A 492 -15.76 17.66 11.28
N PRO A 493 -15.41 16.73 12.18
CA PRO A 493 -16.40 16.08 13.03
C PRO A 493 -17.19 17.12 13.85
N GLY A 494 -18.51 16.93 13.95
CA GLY A 494 -19.45 17.83 14.63
C GLY A 494 -19.82 19.09 13.85
N ASP A 495 -19.22 19.34 12.68
CA ASP A 495 -19.42 20.54 11.84
C ASP A 495 -20.14 20.19 10.52
N VAL A 496 -21.20 19.36 10.61
CA VAL A 496 -22.00 18.94 9.46
C VAL A 496 -23.18 19.89 9.28
N ASN A 497 -23.16 20.70 8.22
CA ASN A 497 -24.27 21.59 7.87
C ASN A 497 -24.43 21.72 6.34
N ASP A 498 -25.38 20.98 5.79
CA ASP A 498 -25.61 20.94 4.34
C ASP A 498 -26.16 22.26 3.80
N GLU A 499 -26.97 22.99 4.57
CA GLU A 499 -27.53 24.28 4.14
C GLU A 499 -26.41 25.30 3.93
N VAL A 500 -25.47 25.37 4.88
CA VAL A 500 -24.28 26.21 4.79
C VAL A 500 -23.39 25.77 3.63
N LEU A 501 -23.21 24.46 3.44
CA LEU A 501 -22.40 23.94 2.33
C LEU A 501 -23.01 24.31 0.96
N VAL A 502 -24.33 24.17 0.82
CA VAL A 502 -25.09 24.57 -0.37
C VAL A 502 -24.95 26.06 -0.62
N GLU A 503 -25.14 26.90 0.40
CA GLU A 503 -24.98 28.36 0.29
C GLU A 503 -23.58 28.74 -0.22
N GLN A 504 -22.54 28.07 0.29
CA GLN A 504 -21.15 28.34 -0.04
C GLN A 504 -20.74 27.89 -1.45
N TRP A 505 -21.22 26.74 -1.90
CA TRP A 505 -20.73 26.12 -3.14
C TRP A 505 -21.67 26.23 -4.32
N LYS A 506 -22.99 26.37 -4.14
CA LYS A 506 -23.96 26.29 -5.24
C LYS A 506 -23.65 27.25 -6.40
N LYS A 507 -23.33 28.51 -6.10
CA LYS A 507 -23.00 29.52 -7.13
C LYS A 507 -21.69 29.21 -7.85
N LEU A 508 -20.67 28.78 -7.10
CA LEU A 508 -19.36 28.45 -7.67
C LEU A 508 -19.39 27.16 -8.47
N ALA A 509 -20.13 26.16 -8.01
CA ALA A 509 -20.38 24.91 -8.71
C ALA A 509 -21.01 25.14 -10.09
N ALA A 510 -22.02 26.03 -10.15
CA ALA A 510 -22.64 26.42 -11.41
C ALA A 510 -21.70 27.20 -12.34
N LYS A 511 -20.83 28.06 -11.79
CA LYS A 511 -19.89 28.90 -12.54
C LYS A 511 -18.71 28.09 -13.12
N HIS A 512 -18.17 27.15 -12.35
CA HIS A 512 -16.92 26.43 -12.68
C HIS A 512 -17.13 24.99 -13.15
N HIS A 513 -18.38 24.59 -13.38
CA HIS A 513 -18.78 23.23 -13.71
C HIS A 513 -18.24 22.23 -12.69
N LEU A 514 -18.65 22.38 -11.43
CA LEU A 514 -18.26 21.49 -10.34
C LEU A 514 -19.48 20.81 -9.74
N ILE A 515 -19.30 19.60 -9.25
CA ILE A 515 -20.22 18.86 -8.39
C ILE A 515 -19.56 18.71 -7.03
N VAL A 516 -20.31 18.92 -5.94
CA VAL A 516 -19.78 18.77 -4.58
C VAL A 516 -20.44 17.56 -3.92
N LEU A 517 -19.65 16.53 -3.63
CA LEU A 517 -20.04 15.35 -2.88
C LEU A 517 -19.63 15.51 -1.42
N ALA A 518 -20.58 15.37 -0.50
CA ALA A 518 -20.41 15.56 0.94
C ALA A 518 -20.79 14.29 1.69
N PRO A 519 -19.89 13.28 1.76
CA PRO A 519 -20.07 12.14 2.63
C PRO A 519 -19.99 12.57 4.10
N LYS A 520 -20.75 11.89 4.96
CA LYS A 520 -20.81 12.17 6.40
C LYS A 520 -20.22 11.01 7.19
N ALA A 521 -19.45 11.33 8.21
CA ALA A 521 -18.97 10.32 9.16
C ALA A 521 -20.16 9.68 9.90
N GLU A 522 -20.07 8.38 10.17
CA GLU A 522 -21.07 7.62 10.95
C GLU A 522 -21.07 8.10 12.40
N ASP A 523 -19.87 8.32 12.97
CA ASP A 523 -19.68 8.94 14.27
C ASP A 523 -19.49 10.45 14.10
N GLU A 524 -20.44 11.23 14.62
CA GLU A 524 -20.39 12.69 14.54
C GLU A 524 -19.08 13.27 15.10
N ASN A 525 -18.36 12.56 15.97
CA ASN A 525 -17.16 13.07 16.63
C ASN A 525 -15.85 12.64 15.96
N ARG A 526 -15.85 11.71 15.01
CA ARG A 526 -14.61 11.22 14.37
C ARG A 526 -14.84 10.48 13.06
N TRP A 527 -13.88 10.61 12.16
CA TRP A 527 -13.73 9.74 11.00
C TRP A 527 -12.99 8.45 11.37
N GLN A 528 -13.47 7.31 10.90
CA GLN A 528 -12.78 6.02 10.93
C GLN A 528 -12.07 5.76 9.59
N PRO A 529 -10.83 5.23 9.59
CA PRO A 529 -10.14 4.87 8.35
C PRO A 529 -10.94 3.92 7.44
N THR A 530 -11.79 3.05 8.00
CA THR A 530 -12.64 2.12 7.25
C THR A 530 -13.72 2.80 6.41
N GLU A 531 -14.11 4.04 6.73
CA GLU A 531 -15.10 4.80 5.97
C GLU A 531 -14.58 5.24 4.59
N ILE A 532 -13.30 5.01 4.30
CA ILE A 532 -12.71 5.29 2.99
C ILE A 532 -13.39 4.49 1.85
N GLU A 533 -13.86 3.27 2.13
CA GLU A 533 -14.57 2.44 1.17
C GLU A 533 -15.97 3.00 0.87
N PHE A 534 -16.68 3.46 1.90
CA PHE A 534 -17.95 4.18 1.76
C PHE A 534 -17.77 5.42 0.89
N ILE A 535 -16.78 6.26 1.19
CA ILE A 535 -16.49 7.48 0.40
C ILE A 535 -16.22 7.09 -1.06
N ARG A 536 -15.42 6.05 -1.31
CA ARG A 536 -15.15 5.57 -2.66
C ARG A 536 -16.42 5.14 -3.41
N LYS A 537 -17.31 4.37 -2.78
CA LYS A 537 -18.58 3.94 -3.38
C LYS A 537 -19.47 5.12 -3.75
N THR A 538 -19.53 6.16 -2.92
CA THR A 538 -20.30 7.38 -3.24
C THR A 538 -19.69 8.16 -4.40
N MET A 539 -18.36 8.22 -4.51
CA MET A 539 -17.68 8.80 -5.67
C MET A 539 -18.03 8.02 -6.95
N ASP A 540 -17.93 6.69 -6.92
CA ASP A 540 -18.25 5.85 -8.07
C ASP A 540 -19.72 6.01 -8.50
N ASN A 541 -20.65 6.16 -7.55
CA ASN A 541 -22.06 6.46 -7.86
C ASN A 541 -22.19 7.76 -8.67
N VAL A 542 -21.56 8.85 -8.24
CA VAL A 542 -21.59 10.14 -8.94
C VAL A 542 -20.88 10.06 -10.29
N ILE A 543 -19.70 9.45 -10.35
CA ILE A 543 -18.91 9.28 -11.58
C ILE A 543 -19.66 8.47 -12.65
N ASN A 544 -20.41 7.45 -12.23
CA ASN A 544 -21.19 6.63 -13.15
C ASN A 544 -22.52 7.27 -13.57
N THR A 545 -22.98 8.30 -12.85
CA THR A 545 -24.27 8.97 -13.10
C THR A 545 -24.10 10.27 -13.89
N TYR A 546 -23.08 11.06 -13.60
CA TYR A 546 -22.84 12.39 -14.19
C TYR A 546 -21.57 12.39 -15.04
N ASN A 547 -21.47 13.32 -16.00
CA ASN A 547 -20.28 13.49 -16.82
C ASN A 547 -19.17 14.16 -15.99
N ILE A 548 -18.31 13.35 -15.38
CA ILE A 548 -17.21 13.81 -14.52
C ILE A 548 -15.90 13.90 -15.29
N ASP A 549 -15.24 15.06 -15.16
CA ASP A 549 -13.86 15.27 -15.55
C ASP A 549 -12.92 14.64 -14.52
N ARG A 550 -12.32 13.51 -14.88
CA ARG A 550 -11.38 12.76 -14.03
C ARG A 550 -10.10 13.52 -13.72
N ASN A 551 -9.76 14.58 -14.47
CA ASN A 551 -8.61 15.42 -14.17
C ASN A 551 -8.91 16.48 -13.10
N ARG A 552 -10.17 16.63 -12.68
CA ARG A 552 -10.65 17.61 -11.68
C ARG A 552 -11.40 16.97 -10.52
N ILE A 553 -11.00 15.76 -10.13
CA ILE A 553 -11.49 15.11 -8.90
C ILE A 553 -10.57 15.50 -7.75
N VAL A 554 -11.12 16.16 -6.73
CA VAL A 554 -10.36 16.67 -5.60
C VAL A 554 -10.98 16.31 -4.26
N ALA A 555 -10.14 16.02 -3.27
CA ALA A 555 -10.54 15.82 -1.90
C ALA A 555 -10.22 17.08 -1.08
N ILE A 556 -11.22 17.68 -0.46
CA ILE A 556 -11.07 18.85 0.40
C ILE A 556 -11.55 18.46 1.79
N GLY A 557 -10.75 18.70 2.82
CA GLY A 557 -11.20 18.39 4.16
C GLY A 557 -10.59 19.26 5.23
N ARG A 558 -11.31 19.38 6.36
CA ARG A 558 -10.91 20.22 7.49
C ARG A 558 -10.63 19.36 8.72
N GLN A 559 -9.54 19.67 9.45
CA GLN A 559 -9.14 18.93 10.65
C GLN A 559 -9.11 17.41 10.41
N ALA A 560 -9.87 16.60 11.17
CA ALA A 560 -9.93 15.15 10.95
C ALA A 560 -10.49 14.77 9.56
N GLY A 561 -11.39 15.58 8.98
CA GLY A 561 -11.81 15.42 7.58
C GLY A 561 -10.69 15.72 6.59
N GLY A 562 -9.76 16.61 6.92
CA GLY A 562 -8.55 16.86 6.12
C GLY A 562 -7.54 15.72 6.20
N ALA A 563 -7.42 15.07 7.36
CA ALA A 563 -6.67 13.82 7.47
C ALA A 563 -7.32 12.71 6.63
N MET A 564 -8.66 12.63 6.61
CA MET A 564 -9.39 11.71 5.71
C MET A 564 -9.19 12.06 4.23
N ALA A 565 -9.10 13.35 3.87
CA ALA A 565 -8.81 13.78 2.49
C ALA A 565 -7.44 13.31 2.02
N LEU A 566 -6.44 13.36 2.91
CA LEU A 566 -5.10 12.81 2.66
C LEU A 566 -5.18 11.29 2.47
N ILE A 567 -5.82 10.56 3.39
CA ILE A 567 -5.98 9.10 3.31
C ILE A 567 -6.67 8.70 2.00
N LEU A 568 -7.78 9.37 1.65
CA LEU A 568 -8.52 9.15 0.40
C LEU A 568 -7.62 9.37 -0.82
N GLY A 569 -6.93 10.50 -0.87
CA GLY A 569 -6.12 10.87 -2.01
C GLY A 569 -4.90 9.97 -2.21
N PHE A 570 -4.24 9.52 -1.14
CA PHE A 570 -3.14 8.55 -1.25
C PHE A 570 -3.60 7.13 -1.55
N SER A 571 -4.82 6.75 -1.14
CA SER A 571 -5.35 5.40 -1.41
C SER A 571 -5.90 5.25 -2.83
N TYR A 572 -6.36 6.35 -3.44
CA TYR A 572 -6.98 6.35 -4.77
C TYR A 572 -6.34 7.41 -5.70
N ARG A 573 -5.00 7.37 -5.82
CA ARG A 573 -4.23 8.31 -6.68
C ARG A 573 -4.49 8.12 -8.17
N ASP A 574 -5.04 6.98 -8.57
CA ASP A 574 -5.56 6.75 -9.93
C ASP A 574 -6.71 7.71 -10.26
N LEU A 575 -7.51 8.08 -9.26
CA LEU A 575 -8.73 8.88 -9.41
C LEU A 575 -8.60 10.32 -8.89
N VAL A 576 -8.05 10.52 -7.68
CA VAL A 576 -7.96 11.84 -7.03
C VAL A 576 -6.74 12.59 -7.57
N ARG A 577 -6.94 13.80 -8.09
CA ARG A 577 -5.90 14.63 -8.72
C ARG A 577 -5.44 15.79 -7.87
N GLY A 578 -6.27 16.21 -6.91
CA GLY A 578 -5.95 17.30 -5.99
C GLY A 578 -6.37 16.99 -4.56
N ILE A 579 -5.55 17.36 -3.59
CA ILE A 579 -5.86 17.24 -2.16
C ILE A 579 -5.68 18.61 -1.50
N ILE A 580 -6.71 19.04 -0.77
CA ILE A 580 -6.75 20.32 -0.08
C ILE A 580 -6.98 20.06 1.41
N PRO A 581 -5.92 19.75 2.18
CA PRO A 581 -6.02 19.65 3.63
C PRO A 581 -6.09 21.04 4.24
N ILE A 582 -7.14 21.28 5.04
CA ILE A 582 -7.36 22.53 5.78
C ILE A 582 -7.07 22.30 7.25
N ASP A 583 -5.97 22.87 7.73
CA ASP A 583 -5.51 22.78 9.12
C ASP A 583 -5.46 21.32 9.64
N ALA A 584 -4.94 20.43 8.81
CA ALA A 584 -4.96 18.99 9.04
C ALA A 584 -3.53 18.42 9.00
N PRO A 585 -3.03 17.84 10.11
CA PRO A 585 -1.73 17.20 10.11
C PRO A 585 -1.77 15.90 9.29
N PHE A 586 -0.61 15.48 8.80
CA PHE A 586 -0.47 14.18 8.14
C PHE A 586 -0.41 13.06 9.19
N PRO A 587 -1.04 11.90 8.94
CA PRO A 587 -0.77 10.70 9.72
C PRO A 587 0.64 10.17 9.36
N LEU A 588 1.67 10.74 9.98
CA LEU A 588 3.10 10.49 9.67
C LEU A 588 3.52 9.01 9.82
N ARG A 589 2.74 8.16 10.51
CA ARG A 589 3.10 6.76 10.77
C ARG A 589 3.25 5.92 9.49
N ALA A 590 2.56 6.25 8.41
CA ALA A 590 2.61 5.48 7.15
C ALA A 590 3.69 5.95 6.16
N GLY A 591 4.33 7.10 6.42
CA GLY A 591 5.19 7.78 5.44
C GLY A 591 4.41 8.43 4.29
N ILE A 592 5.13 9.13 3.42
CA ILE A 592 4.59 9.71 2.19
C ILE A 592 5.00 8.79 1.04
N ALA A 593 4.01 8.26 0.32
CA ALA A 593 4.29 7.47 -0.88
C ALA A 593 5.08 8.32 -1.88
N PRO A 594 6.08 7.78 -2.59
CA PRO A 594 6.81 8.52 -3.61
C PRO A 594 5.87 9.09 -4.68
N ASN A 595 6.21 10.30 -5.18
CA ASN A 595 5.53 10.89 -6.32
C ASN A 595 5.70 9.99 -7.55
N ASP A 596 4.59 9.70 -8.23
CA ASP A 596 4.52 8.73 -9.32
C ASP A 596 4.23 9.48 -10.64
N PRO A 597 4.98 9.21 -11.72
CA PRO A 597 4.73 9.82 -13.03
C PRO A 597 3.34 9.51 -13.60
N ALA A 598 2.78 8.32 -13.32
CA ALA A 598 1.48 7.89 -13.81
C ALA A 598 0.33 8.42 -12.95
N GLU A 599 0.51 8.45 -11.63
CA GLU A 599 -0.52 8.80 -10.64
C GLU A 599 -0.29 10.21 -10.06
N ARG A 600 -0.38 11.23 -10.92
CA ARG A 600 -0.16 12.63 -10.53
C ARG A 600 -1.21 13.08 -9.52
N VAL A 601 -0.73 13.64 -8.40
CA VAL A 601 -1.54 14.31 -7.38
C VAL A 601 -0.88 15.65 -7.03
N ALA A 602 -1.67 16.72 -6.95
CA ALA A 602 -1.23 18.03 -6.47
C ALA A 602 -1.87 18.37 -5.12
N PHE A 603 -1.20 19.23 -4.36
CA PHE A 603 -1.64 19.66 -3.04
C PHE A 603 -1.84 21.18 -3.00
N HIS A 604 -2.89 21.60 -2.31
CA HIS A 604 -3.08 22.98 -1.88
C HIS A 604 -3.31 22.99 -0.37
N ALA A 605 -2.23 23.15 0.39
CA ALA A 605 -2.30 23.11 1.84
C ALA A 605 -2.79 24.45 2.39
N ILE A 606 -3.87 24.42 3.16
CA ILE A 606 -4.38 25.60 3.86
C ILE A 606 -4.00 25.51 5.33
N LEU A 607 -3.13 26.42 5.77
CA LEU A 607 -2.65 26.52 7.14
C LEU A 607 -3.47 27.56 7.90
N VAL A 608 -3.69 27.33 9.19
CA VAL A 608 -4.35 28.32 10.07
C VAL A 608 -3.35 28.82 11.09
N LYS A 609 -3.15 30.14 11.09
CA LYS A 609 -2.25 30.83 12.00
C LYS A 609 -2.68 30.63 13.45
N GLY A 610 -1.71 30.29 14.30
CA GLY A 610 -1.96 30.02 15.72
C GLY A 610 -2.69 28.70 16.01
N SER A 611 -2.95 27.86 14.99
CA SER A 611 -3.52 26.53 15.22
C SER A 611 -2.59 25.64 16.06
N PRO A 612 -3.11 24.85 17.01
CA PRO A 612 -2.32 23.89 17.78
C PRO A 612 -1.56 22.87 16.93
N VAL A 613 -2.04 22.60 15.70
CA VAL A 613 -1.44 21.62 14.78
C VAL A 613 -0.55 22.25 13.70
N SER A 614 -0.40 23.58 13.69
CA SER A 614 0.35 24.32 12.65
C SER A 614 1.76 23.78 12.39
N ALA A 615 2.52 23.43 13.45
CA ALA A 615 3.85 22.85 13.30
C ALA A 615 3.82 21.46 12.63
N ALA A 616 2.83 20.63 12.97
CA ALA A 616 2.66 19.32 12.35
C ALA A 616 2.24 19.44 10.88
N VAL A 617 1.38 20.41 10.55
CA VAL A 617 1.00 20.72 9.16
C VAL A 617 2.20 21.23 8.36
N ALA A 618 3.02 22.13 8.91
CA ALA A 618 4.22 22.63 8.25
C ALA A 618 5.23 21.50 7.97
N ASN A 619 5.42 20.59 8.92
CA ASN A 619 6.27 19.41 8.72
C ASN A 619 5.73 18.48 7.62
N ALA A 620 4.41 18.29 7.56
CA ALA A 620 3.76 17.53 6.50
C ALA A 620 3.96 18.15 5.12
N VAL A 621 3.75 19.46 5.01
CA VAL A 621 3.99 20.22 3.77
C VAL A 621 5.45 20.11 3.33
N LYS A 622 6.40 20.25 4.27
CA LYS A 622 7.82 20.07 3.99
C LYS A 622 8.10 18.66 3.45
N ALA A 623 7.56 17.63 4.09
CA ALA A 623 7.76 16.25 3.66
C ALA A 623 7.16 15.96 2.27
N LEU A 624 6.01 16.56 1.92
CA LEU A 624 5.45 16.48 0.57
C LEU A 624 6.35 17.16 -0.48
N LYS A 625 6.91 18.33 -0.16
CA LYS A 625 7.86 19.04 -1.04
C LYS A 625 9.18 18.29 -1.21
N ASP A 626 9.70 17.71 -0.13
CA ASP A 626 10.89 16.87 -0.15
C ASP A 626 10.66 15.62 -1.04
N ALA A 627 9.42 15.09 -1.06
CA ALA A 627 8.97 14.04 -1.98
C ALA A 627 8.62 14.55 -3.40
N LYS A 628 8.91 15.82 -3.70
CA LYS A 628 8.69 16.48 -5.01
C LYS A 628 7.24 16.52 -5.49
N TYR A 629 6.29 16.44 -4.57
CA TYR A 629 4.90 16.74 -4.89
C TYR A 629 4.71 18.23 -5.21
N PRO A 630 3.81 18.58 -6.14
CA PRO A 630 3.41 19.97 -6.33
C PRO A 630 2.56 20.43 -5.13
N VAL A 631 3.13 21.26 -4.27
CA VAL A 631 2.45 21.77 -3.07
C VAL A 631 2.38 23.29 -3.09
N SER A 632 1.17 23.81 -3.31
CA SER A 632 0.83 25.22 -3.09
C SER A 632 0.35 25.41 -1.65
N GLU A 633 0.57 26.61 -1.09
CA GLU A 633 0.23 26.92 0.30
C GLU A 633 -0.57 28.21 0.40
N GLN A 634 -1.49 28.24 1.36
CA GLN A 634 -2.19 29.45 1.75
C GLN A 634 -2.36 29.49 3.28
N GLU A 635 -2.07 30.63 3.89
CA GLU A 635 -2.29 30.85 5.33
C GLU A 635 -3.60 31.62 5.58
N LEU A 636 -4.35 31.19 6.60
CA LEU A 636 -5.53 31.87 7.12
C LEU A 636 -5.24 32.49 8.47
N GLU A 637 -5.70 33.73 8.68
CA GLU A 637 -5.52 34.47 9.94
C GLU A 637 -6.33 33.90 11.11
N ALA A 638 -7.43 33.20 10.84
CA ALA A 638 -8.27 32.59 11.87
C ALA A 638 -8.95 31.32 11.37
N PRO A 639 -9.27 30.36 12.26
CA PRO A 639 -10.12 29.23 11.91
C PRO A 639 -11.53 29.74 11.61
N GLY A 640 -12.06 29.45 10.43
CA GLY A 640 -13.38 29.96 10.04
C GLY A 640 -13.87 29.46 8.68
N LYS A 641 -15.04 29.97 8.25
CA LYS A 641 -15.62 29.67 6.93
C LYS A 641 -14.64 30.11 5.84
N LEU A 642 -14.47 29.29 4.81
CA LEU A 642 -13.77 29.71 3.59
C LEU A 642 -14.46 30.97 3.05
N THR A 643 -13.71 32.01 2.74
CA THR A 643 -14.27 33.22 2.13
C THR A 643 -14.67 32.94 0.68
N ASP A 644 -15.55 33.75 0.09
CA ASP A 644 -15.90 33.62 -1.33
C ASP A 644 -14.67 33.75 -2.22
N SER A 645 -13.78 34.69 -1.92
CA SER A 645 -12.52 34.88 -2.64
C SER A 645 -11.61 33.65 -2.55
N LEU A 646 -11.55 32.99 -1.40
CA LEU A 646 -10.78 31.77 -1.24
C LEU A 646 -11.39 30.62 -2.05
N ARG A 647 -12.72 30.42 -1.97
CA ARG A 647 -13.37 29.37 -2.77
C ARG A 647 -13.22 29.61 -4.27
N GLU A 648 -13.25 30.85 -4.73
CA GLU A 648 -12.98 31.21 -6.13
C GLU A 648 -11.54 30.84 -6.53
N SER A 649 -10.54 31.17 -5.70
CA SER A 649 -9.15 30.75 -5.91
C SER A 649 -8.99 29.22 -5.95
N LEU A 650 -9.67 28.50 -5.06
CA LEU A 650 -9.68 27.03 -5.07
C LEU A 650 -10.31 26.48 -6.36
N ALA A 651 -11.40 27.07 -6.85
CA ALA A 651 -12.00 26.66 -8.11
C ALA A 651 -11.04 26.86 -9.30
N GLN A 652 -10.30 27.97 -9.32
CA GLN A 652 -9.25 28.21 -10.33
C GLN A 652 -8.09 27.22 -10.21
N TRP A 653 -7.67 26.90 -8.98
CA TRP A 653 -6.64 25.88 -8.75
C TRP A 653 -7.08 24.51 -9.24
N ILE A 654 -8.32 24.09 -8.94
CA ILE A 654 -8.93 22.85 -9.46
C ILE A 654 -8.95 22.86 -11.00
N ASP A 655 -9.29 24.00 -11.60
CA ASP A 655 -9.27 24.18 -13.06
C ASP A 655 -7.86 24.23 -13.68
N SER A 656 -6.80 24.19 -12.87
CA SER A 656 -5.41 24.18 -13.35
C SER A 656 -4.70 22.84 -13.13
N LEU A 657 -5.40 21.82 -12.63
CA LEU A 657 -4.81 20.53 -12.26
C LEU A 657 -4.28 19.72 -13.46
N ASP A 658 -4.78 19.98 -14.66
CA ASP A 658 -4.32 19.37 -15.90
C ASP A 658 -3.26 20.19 -16.64
N ARG A 659 -2.67 21.20 -15.99
CA ARG A 659 -1.56 21.96 -16.56
C ARG A 659 -0.41 21.04 -16.97
N ILE A 660 0.10 21.26 -18.19
CA ILE A 660 1.10 20.43 -18.86
C ILE A 660 2.39 21.20 -18.97
#